data_AF-A0A1S4DTJ3-F1
#
_entry.id   AF-A0A1S4DTJ3-F1
#
_cell.length_a   1.000
_cell.length_b   1.000
_cell.length_c   1.000
_cell.angle_alpha   90.00
_cell.angle_beta   90.00
_cell.angle_gamma   90.00
#
_symmetry.space_group_name_H-M   'P 1'
#
loop_
_entity.id
_entity.type
_entity.pdbx_description
1 polymer ?
#
loop_
_entity_poly.entity_id
_entity_poly.type
_entity_poly.pdbx_seq_one_letter_code
_entity_poly.pdbx_strand_id
1 'polypeptide(L)'
;MVIDGLPAEFVLGKDDRPPNKALMEAMPYTQSLLANGIAKGYHAKAAPPTVTMPRLKAIVSGAIGGFLDVAFNFNTQALLDDNLLGQFSKVGWKMVMCGDETWLKLFPGHFMRHDGVSSFFVKDTVEVDKNVSRHLSYELSKNDWNLLILHYLGLDHVGHTGGRNSPLMAPKLMEMDEVVKMIHASAIMNPDDKRTLLVVASDHGMTENGNHGGSSYEETDSLLLFIGSKSHATHFSSIISNDVNQVDIAPTLALLFGVPIPKNNIGVMIPGVIDFLKDTHQLRALQLNSWQLLRLLQKQVPGFPCGSFPCDGFSGDQGYNSNDIMEKFCRLYLRSAFLHDSWISTELSRSDNREEKSEIIAAYYEFLINANQWLSHKATDKPSTVIVFGVMSMFLSFLIFSISIYSIIQESYSGEKQLSNGIFTQHLDEGFSLSVIFILVISMGSSSMVEEEQYIWHYLISTLNLLFLRKTMQFFKKESTCFFNLFNGHGKVCISSIFTLLITGRILRGWHQGGVNWAHLPDISKWLEQSGTDLQLIQLIAVILTTILILFSLSLLGRGMKIVLVVGFNFLMSGLLVFYHILRYQHNASLPSSNAATSLAQIIYATLGVSTVGTVLAVPWIMPIQISKACCRDHNHNSAVSYPLKIGSRSQYPELIYSLHIIGWVYIGSWCLLQLLLQQPVNSVVTLLILMQIFASFLFFSQGMLQQKQWVEVAVLYYIGMAGHFALGNSNSLATVDVAGAFIGISNYSALLSGILMFIITYASPTLLLLSMVMYISIKNLETAASPQNVDSGHVLKRILGLPCLVPLTINSILLIAYTIVLILMRNHLFVWSVFSPKYLYACATTVCVLMGVFVVATTVTYAYMVLALRKKY
;
A
#
# COMPACT_ATOMS: atom_id res chain seq x y z
N MET A 1 -10.58 -14.08 -23.48
CA MET A 1 -9.39 -14.54 -22.75
C MET A 1 -8.78 -13.33 -22.07
N VAL A 2 -8.57 -13.40 -20.76
CA VAL A 2 -7.87 -12.40 -19.97
C VAL A 2 -6.54 -13.01 -19.54
N ILE A 3 -5.45 -12.31 -19.80
CA ILE A 3 -4.11 -12.68 -19.34
C ILE A 3 -3.70 -11.61 -18.33
N ASP A 4 -3.72 -11.96 -17.04
CA ASP A 4 -3.43 -11.05 -15.94
C ASP A 4 -2.01 -10.49 -16.07
N GLY A 5 -1.88 -9.17 -15.92
CA GLY A 5 -0.60 -8.48 -15.90
C GLY A 5 0.16 -8.42 -17.23
N LEU A 6 -0.45 -8.72 -18.38
CA LEU A 6 0.23 -8.69 -19.70
C LEU A 6 0.38 -7.25 -20.26
N PRO A 7 1.61 -6.68 -20.28
CA PRO A 7 1.83 -5.35 -20.82
C PRO A 7 1.65 -5.35 -22.34
N ALA A 8 1.05 -4.28 -22.90
CA ALA A 8 0.85 -4.18 -24.35
C ALA A 8 2.18 -4.21 -25.12
N GLU A 9 3.23 -3.59 -24.55
CA GLU A 9 4.56 -3.52 -25.16
C GLU A 9 5.22 -4.88 -25.40
N PHE A 10 4.82 -5.94 -24.68
CA PHE A 10 5.36 -7.29 -24.92
C PHE A 10 4.92 -7.86 -26.27
N VAL A 11 3.81 -7.37 -26.82
CA VAL A 11 3.22 -7.89 -28.05
C VAL A 11 3.19 -6.85 -29.17
N LEU A 12 2.88 -5.59 -28.85
CA LEU A 12 2.74 -4.51 -29.83
C LEU A 12 3.99 -3.62 -29.93
N GLY A 13 4.83 -3.63 -28.90
CA GLY A 13 5.98 -2.74 -28.80
C GLY A 13 5.62 -1.39 -28.18
N LYS A 14 6.51 -0.40 -28.26
CA LYS A 14 6.36 0.90 -27.59
C LYS A 14 6.94 2.02 -28.45
N ASP A 15 6.28 3.17 -28.50
CA ASP A 15 6.72 4.38 -29.23
C ASP A 15 7.08 4.07 -30.70
N ASP A 16 6.18 3.37 -31.39
CA ASP A 16 6.32 2.88 -32.78
C ASP A 16 7.50 1.91 -33.01
N ARG A 17 8.14 1.43 -31.94
CA ARG A 17 9.16 0.37 -32.01
C ARG A 17 8.52 -0.99 -31.76
N PRO A 18 8.88 -2.02 -32.53
CA PRO A 18 8.37 -3.37 -32.29
C PRO A 18 8.89 -3.94 -30.96
N PRO A 19 8.26 -4.99 -30.42
CA PRO A 19 8.76 -5.70 -29.24
C PRO A 19 10.18 -6.22 -29.45
N ASN A 20 10.89 -6.47 -28.35
CA ASN A 20 12.18 -7.14 -28.39
C ASN A 20 12.07 -8.51 -29.07
N LYS A 21 13.12 -8.89 -29.82
CA LYS A 21 13.15 -10.16 -30.58
C LYS A 21 12.78 -11.39 -29.74
N ALA A 22 13.27 -11.46 -28.49
CA ALA A 22 12.95 -12.57 -27.58
C ALA A 22 11.45 -12.66 -27.25
N LEU A 23 10.75 -11.52 -27.13
CA LEU A 23 9.31 -11.47 -26.87
C LEU A 23 8.51 -11.83 -28.12
N MET A 24 8.97 -11.38 -29.30
CA MET A 24 8.37 -11.80 -30.57
C MET A 24 8.50 -13.31 -30.79
N GLU A 25 9.67 -13.89 -30.50
CA GLU A 25 9.94 -15.33 -30.57
C GLU A 25 9.17 -16.13 -29.51
N ALA A 26 8.76 -15.48 -28.41
CA ALA A 26 7.90 -16.09 -27.40
C ALA A 26 6.41 -16.12 -27.80
N MET A 27 5.95 -15.27 -28.72
CA MET A 27 4.56 -15.27 -29.20
C MET A 27 4.43 -15.32 -30.74
N PRO A 28 5.05 -16.30 -31.41
CA PRO A 28 5.17 -16.31 -32.87
C PRO A 28 3.83 -16.41 -33.59
N TYR A 29 2.84 -17.12 -33.03
CA TYR A 29 1.53 -17.25 -33.66
C TYR A 29 0.75 -15.94 -33.60
N THR A 30 0.70 -15.31 -32.43
CA THR A 30 0.05 -14.01 -32.23
C THR A 30 0.69 -12.94 -33.12
N GLN A 31 2.02 -12.92 -33.23
CA GLN A 31 2.74 -12.03 -34.16
C GLN A 31 2.34 -12.29 -35.62
N SER A 32 2.17 -13.55 -36.02
CA SER A 32 1.70 -13.90 -37.36
C SER A 32 0.27 -13.41 -37.63
N LEU A 33 -0.63 -13.48 -36.65
CA LEU A 33 -2.00 -12.96 -36.80
C LEU A 33 -2.04 -11.44 -36.99
N LEU A 34 -1.20 -10.71 -36.25
CA LEU A 34 -1.04 -9.26 -36.38
C LEU A 34 -0.46 -8.89 -37.76
N ALA A 35 0.62 -9.57 -38.18
CA ALA A 35 1.26 -9.32 -39.46
C ALA A 35 0.34 -9.58 -40.66
N ASN A 36 -0.57 -10.55 -40.56
CA ASN A 36 -1.53 -10.91 -41.61
C ASN A 36 -2.83 -10.08 -41.57
N GLY A 37 -2.99 -9.15 -40.62
CA GLY A 37 -4.21 -8.35 -40.46
C GLY A 37 -5.45 -9.15 -40.00
N ILE A 38 -5.23 -10.35 -39.46
CA ILE A 38 -6.27 -11.21 -38.87
C ILE A 38 -6.58 -10.79 -37.43
N ALA A 39 -5.56 -10.26 -36.74
CA ALA A 39 -5.67 -9.65 -35.43
C ALA A 39 -5.47 -8.13 -35.54
N LYS A 40 -6.17 -7.39 -34.68
CA LYS A 40 -5.93 -5.95 -34.46
C LYS A 40 -5.64 -5.71 -32.99
N GLY A 41 -4.51 -5.06 -32.72
CA GLY A 41 -4.03 -4.78 -31.37
C GLY A 41 -4.13 -3.31 -30.99
N TYR A 42 -4.39 -3.07 -29.70
CA TYR A 42 -4.52 -1.76 -29.09
C TYR A 42 -3.76 -1.71 -27.76
N HIS A 43 -3.23 -0.54 -27.46
CA HIS A 43 -2.74 -0.16 -26.14
C HIS A 43 -3.93 0.29 -25.29
N ALA A 44 -4.51 -0.64 -24.52
CA ALA A 44 -5.63 -0.34 -23.65
C ALA A 44 -5.13 0.28 -22.34
N LYS A 45 -5.30 1.60 -22.20
CA LYS A 45 -4.90 2.34 -21.01
C LYS A 45 -5.84 2.02 -19.85
N ALA A 46 -5.31 1.30 -18.86
CA ALA A 46 -5.96 0.97 -17.62
C ALA A 46 -5.84 2.16 -16.64
N ALA A 47 -6.97 2.69 -16.17
CA ALA A 47 -6.94 3.76 -15.18
C ALA A 47 -6.39 3.24 -13.83
N PRO A 48 -5.60 4.02 -13.09
CA PRO A 48 -5.25 3.69 -11.71
C PRO A 48 -6.51 3.59 -10.84
N PRO A 49 -6.56 2.70 -9.84
CA PRO A 49 -5.54 1.72 -9.44
C PRO A 49 -5.49 0.52 -10.40
N THR A 50 -4.29 0.13 -10.83
CA THR A 50 -4.01 -0.98 -11.75
C THR A 50 -3.95 -2.32 -11.00
N VAL A 51 -5.06 -2.71 -10.39
CA VAL A 51 -5.20 -3.99 -9.67
C VAL A 51 -6.31 -4.82 -10.34
N THR A 52 -6.21 -6.15 -10.31
CA THR A 52 -7.12 -7.07 -11.02
C THR A 52 -8.61 -6.76 -10.85
N MET A 53 -9.16 -6.81 -9.63
CA MET A 53 -10.61 -6.66 -9.42
C MET A 53 -11.19 -5.32 -9.93
N PRO A 54 -10.61 -4.13 -9.65
CA PRO A 54 -11.15 -2.87 -10.17
C PRO A 54 -11.04 -2.78 -11.70
N ARG A 55 -10.01 -3.39 -12.30
CA ARG A 55 -9.83 -3.42 -13.75
C ARG A 55 -10.82 -4.38 -14.43
N LEU A 56 -11.08 -5.56 -13.86
CA LEU A 56 -12.15 -6.45 -14.34
C LEU A 56 -13.52 -5.75 -14.30
N LYS A 57 -13.84 -5.02 -13.22
CA LYS A 57 -15.06 -4.19 -13.15
C LYS A 57 -15.09 -3.15 -14.27
N ALA A 58 -13.98 -2.47 -14.53
CA ALA A 58 -13.88 -1.46 -15.58
C ALA A 58 -14.11 -2.06 -16.98
N ILE A 59 -13.51 -3.23 -17.26
CA ILE A 59 -13.66 -3.94 -18.55
C ILE A 59 -15.13 -4.29 -18.84
N VAL A 60 -15.89 -4.76 -17.85
CA VAL A 60 -17.28 -5.21 -18.08
C VAL A 60 -18.34 -4.12 -17.93
N SER A 61 -18.07 -3.06 -17.17
CA SER A 61 -19.04 -1.97 -16.94
C SER A 61 -18.77 -0.76 -17.83
N GLY A 62 -17.51 -0.54 -18.21
CA GLY A 62 -17.00 0.70 -18.80
C GLY A 62 -17.15 1.92 -17.89
N ALA A 63 -17.20 1.70 -16.58
CA ALA A 63 -17.10 2.74 -15.56
C ALA A 63 -15.68 2.77 -14.97
N ILE A 64 -15.19 3.95 -14.62
CA ILE A 64 -13.90 4.10 -13.93
C ILE A 64 -14.10 3.72 -12.45
N GLY A 65 -13.39 2.69 -11.98
CA GLY A 65 -13.33 2.33 -10.56
C GLY A 65 -12.61 3.40 -9.73
N GLY A 66 -13.05 3.63 -8.50
CA GLY A 66 -12.44 4.58 -7.58
C GLY A 66 -11.30 3.97 -6.78
N PHE A 67 -10.44 4.81 -6.19
CA PHE A 67 -9.32 4.33 -5.35
C PHE A 67 -9.78 3.56 -4.09
N LEU A 68 -11.04 3.75 -3.64
CA LEU A 68 -11.66 2.95 -2.58
C LEU A 68 -11.96 1.50 -3.01
N ASP A 69 -12.08 1.23 -4.32
CA ASP A 69 -12.24 -0.15 -4.81
C ASP A 69 -11.01 -1.02 -4.47
N VAL A 70 -9.81 -0.43 -4.29
CA VAL A 70 -8.62 -1.16 -3.79
C VAL A 70 -8.82 -1.64 -2.36
N ALA A 71 -9.41 -0.81 -1.50
CA ALA A 71 -9.70 -1.22 -0.12
C ALA A 71 -10.72 -2.36 -0.08
N PHE A 72 -11.63 -2.41 -1.07
CA PHE A 72 -12.58 -3.51 -1.25
C PHE A 72 -12.01 -4.71 -2.03
N ASN A 73 -10.82 -4.63 -2.65
CA ASN A 73 -10.15 -5.81 -3.23
C ASN A 73 -9.86 -6.87 -2.18
N PHE A 74 -9.59 -6.44 -0.95
CA PHE A 74 -9.41 -7.33 0.17
C PHE A 74 -10.71 -8.01 0.62
N ASN A 75 -11.88 -7.62 0.11
CA ASN A 75 -13.15 -8.28 0.41
C ASN A 75 -14.09 -8.16 -0.81
N THR A 76 -13.78 -8.88 -1.89
CA THR A 76 -14.50 -8.83 -3.17
C THR A 76 -16.00 -9.05 -2.96
N GLN A 77 -16.79 -7.98 -3.06
CA GLN A 77 -18.24 -8.02 -3.05
C GLN A 77 -18.78 -8.11 -4.48
N ALA A 78 -19.95 -8.74 -4.63
CA ALA A 78 -20.63 -8.84 -5.92
C ALA A 78 -20.85 -7.45 -6.55
N LEU A 79 -20.61 -7.34 -7.87
CA LEU A 79 -20.91 -6.13 -8.62
C LEU A 79 -22.41 -6.07 -8.90
N LEU A 80 -23.12 -5.24 -8.13
CA LEU A 80 -24.57 -5.07 -8.28
C LEU A 80 -24.96 -4.10 -9.41
N ASP A 81 -24.00 -3.29 -9.88
CA ASP A 81 -24.23 -2.35 -10.96
C ASP A 81 -24.40 -3.05 -12.32
N ASP A 82 -25.13 -2.37 -13.21
CA ASP A 82 -25.36 -2.85 -14.57
C ASP A 82 -24.04 -3.00 -15.34
N ASN A 83 -23.85 -4.16 -15.97
CA ASN A 83 -22.61 -4.55 -16.62
C ASN A 83 -22.89 -5.47 -17.82
N LEU A 84 -21.88 -5.71 -18.65
CA LEU A 84 -21.99 -6.45 -19.90
C LEU A 84 -22.46 -7.90 -19.70
N LEU A 85 -21.99 -8.60 -18.66
CA LEU A 85 -22.42 -9.99 -18.38
C LEU A 85 -23.90 -10.05 -17.97
N GLY A 86 -24.35 -9.06 -17.20
CA GLY A 86 -25.76 -8.89 -16.88
C GLY A 86 -26.61 -8.64 -18.13
N GLN A 87 -26.12 -7.84 -19.08
CA GLN A 87 -26.82 -7.58 -20.34
C GLN A 87 -26.90 -8.84 -21.22
N PHE A 88 -25.82 -9.63 -21.31
CA PHE A 88 -25.85 -10.93 -21.99
C PHE A 88 -26.81 -11.92 -21.33
N SER A 89 -26.84 -11.98 -20.00
CA SER A 89 -27.76 -12.84 -19.26
C SER A 89 -29.23 -12.49 -19.55
N LYS A 90 -29.56 -11.20 -19.65
CA LYS A 90 -30.93 -10.73 -19.96
C LYS A 90 -31.43 -11.17 -21.33
N VAL A 91 -30.53 -11.33 -22.31
CA VAL A 91 -30.87 -11.85 -23.65
C VAL A 91 -30.75 -13.38 -23.74
N GLY A 92 -30.57 -14.06 -22.60
CA GLY A 92 -30.56 -15.52 -22.50
C GLY A 92 -29.25 -16.18 -22.89
N TRP A 93 -28.13 -15.45 -22.91
CA TRP A 93 -26.83 -16.05 -23.21
C TRP A 93 -26.37 -17.01 -22.14
N LYS A 94 -25.85 -18.15 -22.58
CA LYS A 94 -25.20 -19.16 -21.76
C LYS A 94 -23.71 -18.85 -21.67
N MET A 95 -23.21 -18.66 -20.46
CA MET A 95 -21.83 -18.20 -20.23
C MET A 95 -21.04 -19.22 -19.41
N VAL A 96 -19.78 -19.43 -19.79
CA VAL A 96 -18.83 -20.34 -19.13
C VAL A 96 -17.63 -19.53 -18.66
N MET A 97 -17.10 -19.85 -17.47
CA MET A 97 -15.93 -19.17 -16.91
C MET A 97 -14.94 -20.14 -16.29
N CYS A 98 -13.68 -20.13 -16.76
CA CYS A 98 -12.59 -20.90 -16.17
C CYS A 98 -11.41 -19.96 -15.86
N GLY A 99 -10.82 -20.04 -14.67
CA GLY A 99 -9.73 -19.15 -14.27
C GLY A 99 -9.97 -18.45 -12.94
N ASP A 100 -9.38 -17.27 -12.76
CA ASP A 100 -9.44 -16.54 -11.48
C ASP A 100 -10.85 -16.42 -10.88
N GLU A 101 -11.02 -16.95 -9.66
CA GLU A 101 -12.29 -16.99 -8.94
C GLU A 101 -12.90 -15.61 -8.66
N THR A 102 -12.14 -14.51 -8.81
CA THR A 102 -12.65 -13.13 -8.74
C THR A 102 -13.90 -12.92 -9.62
N TRP A 103 -13.98 -13.57 -10.79
CA TRP A 103 -15.17 -13.51 -11.64
C TRP A 103 -16.41 -14.11 -10.95
N LEU A 104 -16.26 -15.22 -10.23
CA LEU A 104 -17.37 -15.88 -9.54
C LEU A 104 -17.86 -15.05 -8.34
N LYS A 105 -16.93 -14.35 -7.66
CA LYS A 105 -17.24 -13.43 -6.56
C LYS A 105 -17.94 -12.16 -7.05
N LEU A 106 -17.47 -11.59 -8.17
CA LEU A 106 -18.05 -10.38 -8.76
C LEU A 106 -19.40 -10.64 -9.42
N PHE A 107 -19.59 -11.79 -10.07
CA PHE A 107 -20.77 -12.11 -10.90
C PHE A 107 -21.45 -13.43 -10.46
N PRO A 108 -21.92 -13.52 -9.21
CA PRO A 108 -22.54 -14.75 -8.72
C PRO A 108 -23.79 -15.11 -9.52
N GLY A 109 -23.90 -16.37 -9.94
CA GLY A 109 -25.08 -16.91 -10.65
C GLY A 109 -25.15 -16.61 -12.15
N HIS A 110 -24.12 -15.99 -12.75
CA HIS A 110 -24.10 -15.68 -14.18
C HIS A 110 -23.57 -16.83 -15.07
N PHE A 111 -22.80 -17.78 -14.52
CA PHE A 111 -22.13 -18.82 -15.30
C PHE A 111 -22.84 -20.17 -15.18
N MET A 112 -23.14 -20.81 -16.30
CA MET A 112 -23.79 -22.14 -16.33
C MET A 112 -22.81 -23.28 -16.03
N ARG A 113 -21.54 -23.08 -16.38
CA ARG A 113 -20.42 -23.94 -16.03
C ARG A 113 -19.28 -23.02 -15.62
N HIS A 114 -18.60 -23.38 -14.55
CA HIS A 114 -17.44 -22.63 -14.13
C HIS A 114 -16.45 -23.47 -13.34
N ASP A 115 -15.18 -23.09 -13.42
CA ASP A 115 -14.13 -23.59 -12.54
C ASP A 115 -13.23 -22.44 -12.09
N GLY A 116 -13.31 -22.11 -10.80
CA GLY A 116 -12.58 -21.02 -10.19
C GLY A 116 -11.21 -21.47 -9.70
N VAL A 117 -10.17 -20.76 -10.11
CA VAL A 117 -8.80 -20.92 -9.67
C VAL A 117 -8.49 -19.80 -8.68
N SER A 118 -7.92 -20.15 -7.55
CA SER A 118 -7.55 -19.17 -6.53
C SER A 118 -6.28 -18.41 -6.94
N SER A 119 -6.40 -17.11 -7.20
CA SER A 119 -5.29 -16.16 -7.40
C SER A 119 -4.41 -15.94 -6.16
N PHE A 120 -4.75 -16.54 -5.03
CA PHE A 120 -4.08 -16.34 -3.74
C PHE A 120 -2.64 -16.85 -3.68
N PHE A 121 -2.29 -17.90 -4.43
CA PHE A 121 -0.96 -18.50 -4.35
C PHE A 121 -0.05 -17.89 -5.42
N VAL A 122 0.44 -16.67 -5.20
CA VAL A 122 1.29 -15.92 -6.16
C VAL A 122 2.57 -16.67 -6.54
N LYS A 123 3.04 -17.60 -5.70
CA LYS A 123 4.19 -18.47 -6.02
C LYS A 123 3.87 -19.62 -6.97
N ASP A 124 2.59 -19.93 -7.18
CA ASP A 124 2.16 -20.93 -8.15
C ASP A 124 2.06 -20.29 -9.53
N THR A 125 3.05 -20.54 -10.38
CA THR A 125 3.12 -20.02 -11.74
C THR A 125 2.64 -21.04 -12.78
N VAL A 126 2.25 -22.26 -12.39
CA VAL A 126 2.02 -23.38 -13.33
C VAL A 126 0.65 -24.01 -13.14
N GLU A 127 0.29 -24.41 -11.93
CA GLU A 127 -0.99 -25.10 -11.70
C GLU A 127 -2.17 -24.14 -11.87
N VAL A 128 -2.00 -22.84 -11.57
CA VAL A 128 -3.02 -21.82 -11.85
C VAL A 128 -3.47 -21.80 -13.32
N ASP A 129 -2.53 -21.84 -14.27
CA ASP A 129 -2.84 -21.80 -15.70
C ASP A 129 -3.27 -23.17 -16.24
N LYS A 130 -2.64 -24.24 -15.75
CA LYS A 130 -3.02 -25.62 -16.09
C LYS A 130 -4.45 -25.94 -15.69
N ASN A 131 -4.92 -25.40 -14.57
CA ASN A 131 -6.31 -25.54 -14.13
C ASN A 131 -7.32 -24.85 -15.05
N VAL A 132 -6.90 -23.84 -15.82
CA VAL A 132 -7.70 -23.24 -16.88
C VAL A 132 -7.60 -24.07 -18.16
N SER A 133 -6.38 -24.33 -18.62
CA SER A 133 -6.09 -25.00 -19.89
C SER A 133 -6.65 -26.42 -19.97
N ARG A 134 -6.77 -27.15 -18.85
CA ARG A 134 -7.37 -28.50 -18.83
C ARG A 134 -8.83 -28.56 -19.29
N HIS A 135 -9.56 -27.44 -19.22
CA HIS A 135 -10.96 -27.37 -19.68
C HIS A 135 -11.08 -26.96 -21.15
N LEU A 136 -10.02 -26.42 -21.73
CA LEU A 136 -10.07 -25.73 -23.02
C LEU A 136 -10.56 -26.65 -24.15
N SER A 137 -9.97 -27.84 -24.29
CA SER A 137 -10.37 -28.80 -25.32
C SER A 137 -11.82 -29.28 -25.15
N TYR A 138 -12.28 -29.43 -23.90
CA TYR A 138 -13.65 -29.81 -23.61
C TYR A 138 -14.63 -28.70 -23.98
N GLU A 139 -14.43 -27.48 -23.51
CA GLU A 139 -15.34 -26.36 -23.76
C GLU A 139 -15.37 -25.94 -25.24
N LEU A 140 -14.21 -25.98 -25.93
CA LEU A 140 -14.14 -25.70 -27.37
C LEU A 140 -14.84 -26.79 -28.23
N SER A 141 -15.07 -27.99 -27.69
CA SER A 141 -15.83 -29.05 -28.39
C SER A 141 -17.36 -28.92 -28.23
N LYS A 142 -17.82 -27.95 -27.42
CA LYS A 142 -19.24 -27.74 -27.13
C LYS A 142 -19.79 -26.53 -27.88
N ASN A 143 -21.03 -26.65 -28.34
CA ASN A 143 -21.74 -25.56 -29.05
C ASN A 143 -22.89 -24.97 -28.20
N ASP A 144 -22.90 -25.24 -26.88
CA ASP A 144 -24.00 -24.92 -25.96
C ASP A 144 -23.80 -23.64 -25.14
N TRP A 145 -22.71 -22.91 -25.37
CA TRP A 145 -22.42 -21.61 -24.78
C TRP A 145 -22.34 -20.50 -25.83
N ASN A 146 -22.54 -19.25 -25.39
CA ASN A 146 -22.46 -18.03 -26.19
C ASN A 146 -21.23 -17.18 -25.84
N LEU A 147 -20.75 -17.27 -24.59
CA LEU A 147 -19.54 -16.60 -24.12
C LEU A 147 -18.70 -17.54 -23.26
N LEU A 148 -17.42 -17.67 -23.60
CA LEU A 148 -16.41 -18.37 -22.81
C LEU A 148 -15.38 -17.37 -22.29
N ILE A 149 -15.28 -17.27 -20.96
CA ILE A 149 -14.28 -16.46 -20.27
C ILE A 149 -13.18 -17.38 -19.75
N LEU A 150 -11.95 -17.08 -20.13
CA LEU A 150 -10.73 -17.73 -19.63
C LEU A 150 -9.89 -16.65 -18.97
N HIS A 151 -9.49 -16.83 -17.71
CA HIS A 151 -8.64 -15.86 -17.00
C HIS A 151 -7.37 -16.55 -16.46
N TYR A 152 -6.23 -16.25 -17.08
CA TYR A 152 -4.91 -16.79 -16.76
C TYR A 152 -4.14 -15.86 -15.82
N LEU A 153 -3.51 -16.42 -14.80
CA LEU A 153 -2.83 -15.69 -13.70
C LEU A 153 -1.31 -15.87 -13.72
N GLY A 154 -0.80 -16.91 -14.39
CA GLY A 154 0.59 -17.31 -14.24
C GLY A 154 1.60 -16.28 -14.76
N LEU A 155 1.22 -15.40 -15.70
CA LEU A 155 2.09 -14.34 -16.18
C LEU A 155 2.31 -13.26 -15.11
N ASP A 156 1.25 -12.77 -14.47
CA ASP A 156 1.33 -11.83 -13.34
C ASP A 156 2.13 -12.44 -12.18
N HIS A 157 1.87 -13.71 -11.84
CA HIS A 157 2.62 -14.44 -10.80
C HIS A 157 4.13 -14.56 -11.11
N VAL A 158 4.49 -14.80 -12.38
CA VAL A 158 5.89 -14.77 -12.84
C VAL A 158 6.48 -13.37 -12.68
N GLY A 159 5.70 -12.33 -12.99
CA GLY A 159 6.02 -10.93 -12.72
C GLY A 159 6.38 -10.70 -11.25
N HIS A 160 5.45 -10.95 -10.32
CA HIS A 160 5.69 -10.76 -8.88
C HIS A 160 6.87 -11.56 -8.34
N THR A 161 7.16 -12.72 -8.91
CA THR A 161 8.25 -13.59 -8.43
C THR A 161 9.63 -13.16 -8.93
N GLY A 162 9.75 -12.67 -10.16
CA GLY A 162 11.04 -12.45 -10.81
C GLY A 162 11.16 -11.20 -11.68
N GLY A 163 10.17 -10.32 -11.67
CA GLY A 163 10.08 -9.13 -12.50
C GLY A 163 9.88 -9.41 -13.98
N ARG A 164 9.89 -8.34 -14.79
CA ARG A 164 9.69 -8.40 -16.25
C ARG A 164 10.74 -9.23 -16.98
N ASN A 165 11.96 -9.22 -16.46
CA ASN A 165 13.12 -9.90 -17.04
C ASN A 165 13.32 -11.31 -16.46
N SER A 166 12.32 -11.85 -15.77
CA SER A 166 12.34 -13.22 -15.25
C SER A 166 12.63 -14.22 -16.37
N PRO A 167 13.50 -15.23 -16.14
CA PRO A 167 13.73 -16.29 -17.12
C PRO A 167 12.47 -17.11 -17.41
N LEU A 168 11.45 -17.04 -16.55
CA LEU A 168 10.16 -17.70 -16.74
C LEU A 168 9.18 -16.89 -17.62
N MET A 169 9.49 -15.61 -17.93
CA MET A 169 8.59 -14.74 -18.68
C MET A 169 8.36 -15.22 -20.11
N ALA A 170 9.44 -15.50 -20.86
CA ALA A 170 9.33 -15.98 -22.24
C ALA A 170 8.64 -17.35 -22.36
N PRO A 171 8.98 -18.38 -21.54
CA PRO A 171 8.21 -19.64 -21.51
C PRO A 171 6.73 -19.43 -21.22
N LYS A 172 6.39 -18.49 -20.32
CA LYS A 172 5.00 -18.20 -19.95
C LYS A 172 4.22 -17.51 -21.09
N LEU A 173 4.86 -16.58 -21.81
CA LEU A 173 4.29 -15.98 -23.02
C LEU A 173 4.06 -17.02 -24.12
N MET A 174 4.98 -17.97 -24.28
CA MET A 174 4.84 -19.09 -25.24
C MET A 174 3.67 -20.00 -24.90
N GLU A 175 3.43 -20.26 -23.60
CA GLU A 175 2.22 -20.97 -23.16
C GLU A 175 0.94 -20.23 -23.58
N MET A 176 0.89 -18.90 -23.38
CA MET A 176 -0.27 -18.10 -23.77
C MET A 176 -0.46 -18.05 -25.30
N ASP A 177 0.62 -18.01 -26.07
CA ASP A 177 0.57 -18.06 -27.53
C ASP A 177 -0.02 -19.38 -28.05
N GLU A 178 0.35 -20.51 -27.45
CA GLU A 178 -0.24 -21.81 -27.79
C GLU A 178 -1.73 -21.88 -27.41
N VAL A 179 -2.16 -21.24 -26.32
CA VAL A 179 -3.59 -21.12 -25.98
C VAL A 179 -4.34 -20.31 -27.04
N VAL A 180 -3.81 -19.15 -27.44
CA VAL A 180 -4.39 -18.32 -28.51
C VAL A 180 -4.52 -19.13 -29.81
N LYS A 181 -3.47 -19.89 -30.16
CA LYS A 181 -3.44 -20.77 -31.33
C LYS A 181 -4.49 -21.87 -31.27
N MET A 182 -4.64 -22.56 -30.14
CA MET A 182 -5.67 -23.59 -29.97
C MET A 182 -7.09 -23.04 -30.16
N ILE A 183 -7.39 -21.88 -29.56
CA ILE A 183 -8.72 -21.27 -29.67
C ILE A 183 -8.99 -20.84 -31.11
N HIS A 184 -8.05 -20.13 -31.73
CA HIS A 184 -8.20 -19.63 -33.09
C HIS A 184 -8.29 -20.77 -34.13
N ALA A 185 -7.48 -21.83 -33.98
CA ALA A 185 -7.54 -23.00 -34.85
C ALA A 185 -8.89 -23.73 -34.75
N SER A 186 -9.44 -23.89 -33.53
CA SER A 186 -10.77 -24.49 -33.33
C SER A 186 -11.87 -23.68 -34.01
N ALA A 187 -11.79 -22.34 -33.93
CA ALA A 187 -12.75 -21.45 -34.58
C ALA A 187 -12.70 -21.52 -36.12
N ILE A 188 -11.53 -21.77 -36.71
CA ILE A 188 -11.38 -21.94 -38.17
C ILE A 188 -11.89 -23.30 -38.65
N MET A 189 -11.67 -24.36 -37.88
CA MET A 189 -12.02 -25.74 -38.27
C MET A 189 -13.53 -26.02 -38.29
N ASN A 190 -14.35 -25.19 -37.64
CA ASN A 190 -15.82 -25.30 -37.62
C ASN A 190 -16.51 -24.09 -38.30
N PRO A 191 -16.29 -23.83 -39.59
CA PRO A 191 -16.76 -22.61 -40.26
C PRO A 191 -18.29 -22.54 -40.43
N ASP A 192 -18.99 -23.68 -40.39
CA ASP A 192 -20.44 -23.77 -40.57
C ASP A 192 -21.25 -23.37 -39.33
N ASP A 193 -20.60 -23.22 -38.16
CA ASP A 193 -21.28 -22.97 -36.88
C ASP A 193 -20.74 -21.68 -36.22
N LYS A 194 -21.28 -20.52 -36.65
CA LYS A 194 -21.14 -19.18 -36.04
C LYS A 194 -19.77 -18.51 -36.17
N ARG A 195 -19.77 -17.22 -36.57
CA ARG A 195 -18.57 -16.36 -36.54
C ARG A 195 -18.15 -16.13 -35.08
N THR A 196 -17.03 -16.71 -34.68
CA THR A 196 -16.46 -16.56 -33.32
C THR A 196 -15.49 -15.37 -33.29
N LEU A 197 -15.60 -14.53 -32.26
CA LEU A 197 -14.65 -13.46 -31.97
C LEU A 197 -13.80 -13.86 -30.76
N LEU A 198 -12.48 -13.89 -30.91
CA LEU A 198 -11.56 -14.02 -29.79
C LEU A 198 -11.06 -12.63 -29.38
N VAL A 199 -11.35 -12.25 -28.14
CA VAL A 199 -10.79 -11.06 -27.49
C VAL A 199 -9.74 -11.52 -26.49
N VAL A 200 -8.51 -11.04 -26.64
CA VAL A 200 -7.43 -11.20 -25.66
C VAL A 200 -7.24 -9.86 -24.98
N ALA A 201 -7.44 -9.78 -23.68
CA ALA A 201 -7.30 -8.54 -22.93
C ALA A 201 -6.38 -8.74 -21.73
N SER A 202 -5.70 -7.68 -21.32
CA SER A 202 -5.05 -7.58 -20.02
C SER A 202 -5.82 -6.60 -19.15
N ASP A 203 -5.80 -6.85 -17.85
CA ASP A 203 -6.38 -6.01 -16.82
C ASP A 203 -5.43 -4.88 -16.40
N HIS A 204 -4.12 -5.14 -16.36
CA HIS A 204 -3.06 -4.15 -16.17
C HIS A 204 -1.74 -4.57 -16.83
N GLY A 205 -0.74 -3.71 -16.79
CA GLY A 205 0.66 -4.08 -17.01
C GLY A 205 1.36 -4.39 -15.68
N MET A 206 2.68 -4.23 -15.63
CA MET A 206 3.48 -4.44 -14.41
C MET A 206 4.71 -3.54 -14.45
N THR A 207 5.27 -3.15 -13.31
CA THR A 207 6.56 -2.46 -13.20
C THR A 207 7.74 -3.38 -13.56
N GLU A 208 8.96 -2.84 -13.71
CA GLU A 208 10.18 -3.65 -13.95
C GLU A 208 10.40 -4.77 -12.91
N ASN A 209 10.09 -4.49 -11.65
CA ASN A 209 10.21 -5.45 -10.55
C ASN A 209 8.99 -6.40 -10.46
N GLY A 210 8.01 -6.27 -11.36
CA GLY A 210 6.84 -7.15 -11.42
C GLY A 210 5.69 -6.78 -10.50
N ASN A 211 5.74 -5.63 -9.82
CA ASN A 211 4.63 -5.12 -9.02
C ASN A 211 3.67 -4.27 -9.86
N HIS A 212 2.45 -4.03 -9.36
CA HIS A 212 1.45 -3.19 -10.00
C HIS A 212 0.55 -2.49 -8.95
N GLY A 213 -0.49 -1.77 -9.39
CA GLY A 213 -1.44 -1.05 -8.52
C GLY A 213 -1.25 0.48 -8.52
N GLY A 214 -0.15 0.97 -9.11
CA GLY A 214 0.15 2.37 -9.31
C GLY A 214 -0.44 2.94 -10.60
N SER A 215 0.34 3.83 -11.23
CA SER A 215 -0.09 4.62 -12.39
C SER A 215 1.05 4.86 -13.38
N SER A 216 2.15 4.10 -13.28
CA SER A 216 3.23 4.24 -14.24
C SER A 216 2.75 3.83 -15.64
N TYR A 217 3.47 4.23 -16.67
CA TYR A 217 3.14 3.82 -18.04
C TYR A 217 3.12 2.28 -18.13
N GLU A 218 4.13 1.65 -17.55
CA GLU A 218 4.36 0.20 -17.50
C GLU A 218 3.22 -0.56 -16.83
N GLU A 219 2.56 0.04 -15.84
CA GLU A 219 1.42 -0.53 -15.12
C GLU A 219 0.09 -0.28 -15.82
N THR A 220 -0.05 0.86 -16.50
CA THR A 220 -1.32 1.29 -17.13
C THR A 220 -1.46 0.80 -18.57
N ASP A 221 -0.36 0.49 -19.25
CA ASP A 221 -0.35 0.02 -20.63
C ASP A 221 -0.65 -1.48 -20.73
N SER A 222 -1.93 -1.82 -20.92
CA SER A 222 -2.42 -3.21 -20.95
C SER A 222 -2.78 -3.66 -22.36
N LEU A 223 -2.51 -4.91 -22.71
CA LEU A 223 -2.78 -5.44 -24.05
C LEU A 223 -4.28 -5.58 -24.34
N LEU A 224 -4.72 -5.20 -25.54
CA LEU A 224 -6.03 -5.58 -26.09
C LEU A 224 -5.91 -6.03 -27.54
N LEU A 225 -6.33 -7.27 -27.83
CA LEU A 225 -6.35 -7.85 -29.17
C LEU A 225 -7.76 -8.33 -29.55
N PHE A 226 -8.17 -8.02 -30.78
CA PHE A 226 -9.35 -8.60 -31.42
C PHE A 226 -8.90 -9.52 -32.56
N ILE A 227 -9.25 -10.81 -32.48
CA ILE A 227 -8.87 -11.85 -33.45
C ILE A 227 -10.15 -12.43 -34.08
N GLY A 228 -10.22 -12.42 -35.41
CA GLY A 228 -11.38 -12.91 -36.17
C GLY A 228 -12.25 -11.81 -36.80
N SER A 229 -11.93 -10.53 -36.56
CA SER A 229 -12.45 -9.41 -37.35
C SER A 229 -11.54 -9.22 -38.55
N LYS A 230 -12.00 -9.54 -39.77
CA LYS A 230 -11.21 -9.25 -40.99
C LYS A 230 -11.08 -7.74 -41.12
N SER A 231 -9.93 -7.20 -40.77
CA SER A 231 -9.61 -5.80 -40.95
C SER A 231 -9.44 -5.52 -42.45
N HIS A 232 -10.35 -4.77 -43.05
CA HIS A 232 -10.02 -4.05 -44.26
C HIS A 232 -9.30 -2.79 -43.81
N ALA A 233 -8.02 -2.67 -44.15
CA ALA A 233 -7.27 -1.45 -43.93
C ALA A 233 -7.96 -0.31 -44.69
N THR A 234 -8.79 0.46 -44.00
CA THR A 234 -9.30 1.72 -44.50
C THR A 234 -8.20 2.76 -44.28
N HIS A 235 -8.03 3.72 -45.19
CA HIS A 235 -7.06 4.83 -45.04
C HIS A 235 -7.25 5.66 -43.76
N PHE A 236 -8.30 5.40 -42.97
CA PHE A 236 -8.56 6.00 -41.66
C PHE A 236 -7.74 5.38 -40.51
N SER A 237 -7.23 4.14 -40.66
CA SER A 237 -6.43 3.49 -39.61
C SER A 237 -5.02 4.07 -39.44
N SER A 238 -4.57 4.93 -40.35
CA SER A 238 -3.30 5.68 -40.20
C SER A 238 -3.46 7.01 -39.46
N ILE A 239 -4.68 7.43 -39.11
CA ILE A 239 -4.97 8.71 -38.43
C ILE A 239 -5.35 8.50 -36.95
N ILE A 240 -5.76 7.30 -36.56
CA ILE A 240 -6.20 6.97 -35.20
C ILE A 240 -5.10 6.19 -34.49
N SER A 241 -4.58 6.74 -33.37
CA SER A 241 -3.63 6.03 -32.49
C SER A 241 -4.20 4.66 -32.08
N ASN A 242 -3.33 3.66 -31.93
CA ASN A 242 -3.70 2.36 -31.33
C ASN A 242 -3.98 2.47 -29.81
N ASP A 243 -3.90 3.67 -29.23
CA ASP A 243 -4.28 3.93 -27.83
C ASP A 243 -5.80 4.01 -27.66
N VAL A 244 -6.33 3.20 -26.75
CA VAL A 244 -7.74 3.21 -26.32
C VAL A 244 -7.82 3.16 -24.81
N ASN A 245 -8.95 3.52 -24.20
CA ASN A 245 -9.12 3.31 -22.77
C ASN A 245 -9.69 1.91 -22.51
N GLN A 246 -9.30 1.27 -21.41
CA GLN A 246 -9.83 -0.05 -21.06
C GLN A 246 -11.36 -0.07 -20.90
N VAL A 247 -11.96 1.05 -20.48
CA VAL A 247 -13.43 1.21 -20.36
C VAL A 247 -14.17 1.18 -21.70
N ASP A 248 -13.46 1.35 -22.82
CA ASP A 248 -13.97 1.35 -24.19
C ASP A 248 -14.33 -0.07 -24.68
N ILE A 249 -13.90 -1.11 -23.97
CA ILE A 249 -14.21 -2.52 -24.27
C ILE A 249 -15.71 -2.80 -24.09
N ALA A 250 -16.29 -2.39 -22.97
CA ALA A 250 -17.69 -2.64 -22.63
C ALA A 250 -18.70 -2.10 -23.68
N PRO A 251 -18.66 -0.81 -24.10
CA PRO A 251 -19.60 -0.31 -25.10
C PRO A 251 -19.35 -0.94 -26.48
N THR A 252 -18.09 -1.23 -26.83
CA THR A 252 -17.74 -1.87 -28.11
C THR A 252 -18.34 -3.27 -28.22
N LEU A 253 -18.18 -4.11 -27.19
CA LEU A 253 -18.77 -5.45 -27.17
C LEU A 253 -20.30 -5.42 -27.07
N ALA A 254 -20.87 -4.49 -26.29
CA ALA A 254 -22.31 -4.34 -26.21
C ALA A 254 -22.95 -4.05 -27.58
N LEU A 255 -22.38 -3.08 -28.31
CA LEU A 255 -22.84 -2.69 -29.64
C LEU A 255 -22.62 -3.78 -30.68
N LEU A 256 -21.46 -4.45 -30.64
CA LEU A 256 -21.14 -5.54 -31.56
C LEU A 256 -22.13 -6.71 -31.46
N PHE A 257 -22.56 -7.06 -30.24
CA PHE A 257 -23.47 -8.17 -30.00
C PHE A 257 -24.94 -7.74 -29.86
N GLY A 258 -25.25 -6.46 -30.11
CA GLY A 258 -26.62 -5.95 -30.14
C GLY A 258 -27.32 -5.94 -28.78
N VAL A 259 -26.57 -5.83 -27.68
CA VAL A 259 -27.12 -5.69 -26.32
C VAL A 259 -27.02 -4.24 -25.83
N PRO A 260 -27.85 -3.82 -24.86
CA PRO A 260 -27.76 -2.47 -24.32
C PRO A 260 -26.38 -2.17 -23.71
N ILE A 261 -25.83 -0.98 -23.98
CA ILE A 261 -24.62 -0.50 -23.31
C ILE A 261 -24.90 -0.38 -21.80
N PRO A 262 -24.00 -0.86 -20.91
CA PRO A 262 -24.21 -0.77 -19.46
C PRO A 262 -24.54 0.66 -19.01
N LYS A 263 -25.50 0.79 -18.08
CA LYS A 263 -26.11 2.07 -17.71
C LYS A 263 -25.12 3.19 -17.33
N ASN A 264 -24.04 2.85 -16.61
CA ASN A 264 -23.05 3.82 -16.10
C ASN A 264 -21.77 3.89 -16.96
N ASN A 265 -21.80 3.27 -18.15
CA ASN A 265 -20.67 3.22 -19.07
C ASN A 265 -20.33 4.60 -19.62
N ILE A 266 -19.07 5.01 -19.48
CA ILE A 266 -18.54 6.26 -20.04
C ILE A 266 -17.66 6.04 -21.27
N GLY A 267 -17.40 4.79 -21.66
CA GLY A 267 -16.46 4.44 -22.72
C GLY A 267 -16.93 4.87 -24.12
N VAL A 268 -15.95 4.95 -25.01
CA VAL A 268 -16.11 5.27 -26.42
C VAL A 268 -15.97 3.98 -27.24
N MET A 269 -16.75 3.83 -28.30
CA MET A 269 -16.67 2.67 -29.19
C MET A 269 -15.32 2.63 -29.93
N ILE A 270 -14.59 1.52 -29.82
CA ILE A 270 -13.23 1.37 -30.37
C ILE A 270 -13.25 1.43 -31.91
N PRO A 271 -12.53 2.38 -32.54
CA PRO A 271 -12.43 2.49 -33.99
C PRO A 271 -11.78 1.25 -34.62
N GLY A 272 -12.29 0.78 -35.74
CA GLY A 272 -11.66 -0.31 -36.49
C GLY A 272 -12.04 -1.73 -36.08
N VAL A 273 -12.75 -1.92 -34.97
CA VAL A 273 -13.24 -3.25 -34.55
C VAL A 273 -14.47 -3.66 -35.35
N ILE A 274 -15.35 -2.70 -35.64
CA ILE A 274 -16.66 -2.91 -36.29
C ILE A 274 -16.71 -2.50 -37.76
N ASP A 275 -15.56 -2.20 -38.39
CA ASP A 275 -15.48 -1.71 -39.78
C ASP A 275 -15.98 -2.72 -40.82
N PHE A 276 -16.15 -3.99 -40.43
CA PHE A 276 -16.74 -5.04 -41.25
C PHE A 276 -18.28 -4.98 -41.29
N LEU A 277 -18.92 -4.19 -40.42
CA LEU A 277 -20.37 -3.97 -40.43
C LEU A 277 -20.77 -3.08 -41.60
N LYS A 278 -22.04 -3.17 -42.01
CA LYS A 278 -22.62 -2.23 -42.98
C LYS A 278 -22.58 -0.81 -42.41
N ASP A 279 -22.41 0.18 -43.29
CA ASP A 279 -22.30 1.60 -42.94
C ASP A 279 -23.45 2.07 -42.03
N THR A 280 -24.69 1.67 -42.35
CA THR A 280 -25.88 1.97 -41.53
C THR A 280 -25.77 1.42 -40.11
N HIS A 281 -25.23 0.22 -39.92
CA HIS A 281 -25.03 -0.36 -38.60
C HIS A 281 -23.88 0.33 -37.85
N GLN A 282 -22.81 0.71 -38.54
CA GLN A 282 -21.68 1.43 -37.96
C GLN A 282 -22.11 2.81 -37.43
N LEU A 283 -22.83 3.58 -38.24
CA LEU A 283 -23.34 4.90 -37.85
C LEU A 283 -24.40 4.78 -36.74
N ARG A 284 -25.26 3.75 -36.78
CA ARG A 284 -26.21 3.48 -35.70
C ARG A 284 -25.50 3.13 -34.39
N ALA A 285 -24.41 2.38 -34.43
CA ALA A 285 -23.63 2.05 -33.23
C ALA A 285 -23.02 3.31 -32.59
N LEU A 286 -22.44 4.20 -33.40
CA LEU A 286 -21.93 5.51 -32.96
C LEU A 286 -23.03 6.40 -32.37
N GLN A 287 -24.20 6.44 -33.00
CA GLN A 287 -25.36 7.17 -32.50
C GLN A 287 -25.81 6.64 -31.12
N LEU A 288 -25.87 5.31 -30.93
CA LEU A 288 -26.24 4.69 -29.66
C LEU A 288 -25.22 4.94 -28.55
N ASN A 289 -23.92 4.89 -28.86
CA ASN A 289 -22.87 5.25 -27.90
C ASN A 289 -22.97 6.73 -27.51
N SER A 290 -23.24 7.60 -28.48
CA SER A 290 -23.38 9.04 -28.25
C SER A 290 -24.60 9.35 -27.38
N TRP A 291 -25.72 8.67 -27.63
CA TRP A 291 -26.90 8.75 -26.78
C TRP A 291 -26.63 8.30 -25.35
N GLN A 292 -25.80 7.25 -25.16
CA GLN A 292 -25.41 6.80 -23.83
C GLN A 292 -24.66 7.90 -23.06
N LEU A 293 -23.63 8.52 -23.64
CA LEU A 293 -22.89 9.60 -22.96
C LEU A 293 -23.75 10.85 -22.74
N LEU A 294 -24.62 11.20 -23.69
CA LEU A 294 -25.56 12.32 -23.54
C LEU A 294 -26.47 12.14 -22.31
N ARG A 295 -27.01 10.94 -22.09
CA ARG A 295 -27.85 10.64 -20.92
C ARG A 295 -27.08 10.73 -19.60
N LEU A 296 -25.79 10.41 -19.61
CA LEU A 296 -24.94 10.58 -18.43
C LEU A 296 -24.68 12.06 -18.13
N LEU A 297 -24.41 12.86 -19.17
CA LEU A 297 -24.30 14.32 -19.05
C LEU A 297 -25.60 14.94 -18.47
N GLN A 298 -26.77 14.51 -18.97
CA GLN A 298 -28.10 14.92 -18.47
C GLN A 298 -28.29 14.66 -16.98
N LYS A 299 -27.79 13.52 -16.48
CA LYS A 299 -27.92 13.16 -15.07
C LYS A 299 -26.98 13.93 -14.16
N GLN A 300 -25.77 14.25 -14.65
CA GLN A 300 -24.76 14.98 -13.89
C GLN A 300 -25.07 16.47 -13.78
N VAL A 301 -25.92 17.01 -14.66
CA VAL A 301 -26.30 18.43 -14.66
C VAL A 301 -27.82 18.58 -14.80
N PRO A 302 -28.53 18.83 -13.69
CA PRO A 302 -29.97 19.09 -13.71
C PRO A 302 -30.29 20.28 -14.62
N GLY A 303 -31.20 20.11 -15.58
CA GLY A 303 -31.64 21.17 -16.49
C GLY A 303 -31.00 21.18 -17.88
N PHE A 304 -30.21 20.17 -18.25
CA PHE A 304 -29.59 20.07 -19.58
C PHE A 304 -30.61 19.92 -20.73
N PRO A 305 -30.80 20.93 -21.62
CA PRO A 305 -31.94 21.00 -22.54
C PRO A 305 -31.60 20.50 -23.95
N CYS A 306 -30.97 19.34 -24.08
CA CYS A 306 -30.53 18.83 -25.38
C CYS A 306 -31.64 18.22 -26.26
N GLY A 307 -32.91 18.56 -26.01
CA GLY A 307 -34.07 17.99 -26.71
C GLY A 307 -34.96 19.00 -27.44
N SER A 308 -34.59 20.29 -27.48
CA SER A 308 -35.50 21.37 -27.91
C SER A 308 -34.83 22.52 -28.70
N PHE A 309 -33.66 22.32 -29.30
CA PHE A 309 -33.07 23.32 -30.20
C PHE A 309 -33.48 23.03 -31.65
N PRO A 310 -34.10 23.99 -32.37
CA PRO A 310 -34.42 23.82 -33.78
C PRO A 310 -33.13 23.74 -34.62
N CYS A 311 -33.09 22.77 -35.54
CA CYS A 311 -31.96 22.53 -36.44
C CYS A 311 -31.74 23.64 -37.49
N ASP A 312 -32.63 24.63 -37.57
CA ASP A 312 -32.68 25.61 -38.66
C ASP A 312 -31.79 26.86 -38.48
N GLY A 313 -30.84 26.84 -37.54
CA GLY A 313 -30.03 28.01 -37.16
C GLY A 313 -28.53 27.95 -37.49
N PHE A 314 -28.05 27.00 -38.30
CA PHE A 314 -26.61 26.85 -38.58
C PHE A 314 -26.17 27.61 -39.83
N SER A 315 -26.22 28.94 -39.76
CA SER A 315 -25.52 29.80 -40.70
C SER A 315 -24.89 31.00 -39.98
N GLY A 316 -23.57 30.96 -39.84
CA GLY A 316 -22.75 32.14 -39.53
C GLY A 316 -22.05 32.12 -38.17
N ASP A 317 -20.74 32.37 -38.23
CA ASP A 317 -19.87 32.84 -37.14
C ASP A 317 -20.41 34.14 -36.52
N GLN A 318 -21.47 34.06 -35.73
CA GLN A 318 -21.86 35.15 -34.85
C GLN A 318 -21.53 34.79 -33.40
N GLY A 319 -20.47 35.43 -32.92
CA GLY A 319 -20.01 35.35 -31.54
C GLY A 319 -21.13 35.67 -30.56
N TYR A 320 -21.55 34.65 -29.83
CA TYR A 320 -22.28 34.78 -28.58
C TYR A 320 -21.39 34.25 -27.46
N ASN A 321 -21.07 35.14 -26.52
CA ASN A 321 -20.41 34.81 -25.26
C ASN A 321 -21.42 34.11 -24.34
N SER A 322 -21.52 32.78 -24.41
CA SER A 322 -22.18 31.98 -23.37
C SER A 322 -21.17 31.04 -22.72
N ASN A 323 -21.20 31.03 -21.40
CA ASN A 323 -20.21 30.43 -20.53
C ASN A 323 -20.45 28.93 -20.27
N ASP A 324 -21.16 28.22 -21.14
CA ASP A 324 -21.68 26.90 -20.80
C ASP A 324 -21.05 25.81 -21.67
N ILE A 325 -20.06 25.09 -21.11
CA ILE A 325 -19.48 23.82 -21.61
C ILE A 325 -20.58 22.89 -22.16
N MET A 326 -21.76 23.04 -21.58
CA MET A 326 -22.94 22.31 -21.86
C MET A 326 -23.57 22.62 -23.24
N GLU A 327 -23.56 23.88 -23.67
CA GLU A 327 -23.97 24.25 -25.03
C GLU A 327 -23.04 23.62 -26.08
N LYS A 328 -21.74 23.55 -25.80
CA LYS A 328 -20.75 22.87 -26.65
C LYS A 328 -21.11 21.39 -26.84
N PHE A 329 -21.42 20.66 -25.77
CA PHE A 329 -21.82 19.25 -25.88
C PHE A 329 -23.10 19.06 -26.70
N CYS A 330 -24.09 19.94 -26.50
CA CYS A 330 -25.30 19.89 -27.32
C CYS A 330 -25.02 20.17 -28.80
N ARG A 331 -24.20 21.17 -29.10
CA ARG A 331 -23.84 21.52 -30.47
C ARG A 331 -23.13 20.36 -31.18
N LEU A 332 -22.17 19.72 -30.51
CA LEU A 332 -21.45 18.57 -31.05
C LEU A 332 -22.38 17.38 -31.30
N TYR A 333 -23.24 17.06 -30.34
CA TYR A 333 -24.23 15.99 -30.49
C TYR A 333 -25.21 16.26 -31.64
N LEU A 334 -25.84 17.45 -31.65
CA LEU A 334 -26.83 17.83 -32.67
C LEU A 334 -26.20 17.89 -34.07
N ARG A 335 -24.96 18.38 -34.21
CA ARG A 335 -24.23 18.36 -35.48
C ARG A 335 -24.06 16.92 -35.99
N SER A 336 -23.62 16.00 -35.13
CA SER A 336 -23.43 14.60 -35.51
C SER A 336 -24.76 13.90 -35.90
N ALA A 337 -25.84 14.23 -35.19
CA ALA A 337 -27.17 13.72 -35.49
C ALA A 337 -27.71 14.27 -36.83
N PHE A 338 -27.58 15.59 -37.05
CA PHE A 338 -28.01 16.25 -38.28
C PHE A 338 -27.30 15.68 -39.53
N LEU A 339 -25.97 15.52 -39.46
CA LEU A 339 -25.19 14.94 -40.56
C LEU A 339 -25.62 13.49 -40.85
N HIS A 340 -25.92 12.71 -39.82
CA HIS A 340 -26.41 11.33 -39.97
C HIS A 340 -27.83 11.28 -40.57
N ASP A 341 -28.76 12.12 -40.10
CA ASP A 341 -30.12 12.18 -40.64
C ASP A 341 -30.13 12.66 -42.10
N SER A 342 -29.28 13.64 -42.43
CA SER A 342 -29.06 14.10 -43.80
C SER A 342 -28.59 12.94 -44.68
N TRP A 343 -27.60 12.18 -44.22
CA TRP A 343 -27.07 11.01 -44.95
C TRP A 343 -28.10 9.91 -45.15
N ILE A 344 -28.91 9.58 -44.13
CA ILE A 344 -30.02 8.62 -44.27
C ILE A 344 -31.01 9.09 -45.33
N SER A 345 -31.30 10.40 -45.38
CA SER A 345 -32.24 10.98 -46.36
C SER A 345 -31.71 10.94 -47.80
N THR A 346 -30.39 11.08 -48.01
CA THR A 346 -29.73 11.04 -49.32
C THR A 346 -29.40 9.62 -49.79
N GLU A 347 -29.15 8.67 -48.89
CA GLU A 347 -28.86 7.26 -49.22
C GLU A 347 -30.03 6.58 -49.99
N LEU A 348 -31.27 7.04 -49.78
CA LEU A 348 -32.46 6.67 -50.56
C LEU A 348 -32.38 7.05 -52.06
N SER A 349 -31.40 7.87 -52.48
CA SER A 349 -31.25 8.41 -53.84
C SER A 349 -29.97 8.01 -54.62
N ARG A 350 -29.07 7.20 -54.01
CA ARG A 350 -27.80 6.66 -54.57
C ARG A 350 -26.75 7.67 -55.10
N SER A 351 -25.63 7.78 -54.39
CA SER A 351 -24.28 7.33 -54.84
C SER A 351 -23.34 7.21 -53.65
N ASP A 352 -22.38 6.28 -53.71
CA ASP A 352 -21.53 5.81 -52.61
C ASP A 352 -20.40 6.81 -52.31
N ASN A 353 -20.72 7.91 -51.61
CA ASN A 353 -19.78 9.01 -51.34
C ASN A 353 -19.02 8.76 -50.02
N ARG A 354 -17.85 8.11 -50.10
CA ARG A 354 -17.01 7.76 -48.92
C ARG A 354 -16.55 8.98 -48.11
N GLU A 355 -16.43 10.15 -48.73
CA GLU A 355 -16.01 11.39 -48.05
C GLU A 355 -17.06 11.91 -47.06
N GLU A 356 -18.36 11.77 -47.39
CA GLU A 356 -19.47 12.22 -46.54
C GLU A 356 -19.61 11.36 -45.27
N LYS A 357 -19.41 10.04 -45.40
CA LYS A 357 -19.39 9.10 -44.26
C LYS A 357 -18.26 9.41 -43.27
N SER A 358 -17.08 9.72 -43.79
CA SER A 358 -15.89 10.05 -42.99
C SER A 358 -16.16 11.26 -42.07
N GLU A 359 -16.85 12.27 -42.58
CA GLU A 359 -17.21 13.46 -41.81
C GLU A 359 -18.19 13.15 -40.67
N ILE A 360 -19.19 12.29 -40.91
CA ILE A 360 -20.17 11.87 -39.89
C ILE A 360 -19.48 11.10 -38.76
N ILE A 361 -18.60 10.15 -39.12
CA ILE A 361 -17.83 9.37 -38.15
C ILE A 361 -16.96 10.29 -37.29
N ALA A 362 -16.25 11.23 -37.93
CA ALA A 362 -15.43 12.21 -37.23
C ALA A 362 -16.27 13.07 -36.25
N ALA A 363 -17.45 13.54 -36.66
CA ALA A 363 -18.34 14.32 -35.81
C ALA A 363 -18.84 13.54 -34.57
N TYR A 364 -19.18 12.25 -34.72
CA TYR A 364 -19.54 11.41 -33.58
C TYR A 364 -18.36 11.20 -32.61
N TYR A 365 -17.17 10.90 -33.13
CA TYR A 365 -15.99 10.73 -32.29
C TYR A 365 -15.58 12.02 -31.58
N GLU A 366 -15.74 13.18 -32.23
CA GLU A 366 -15.50 14.48 -31.60
C GLU A 366 -16.40 14.67 -30.37
N PHE A 367 -17.71 14.40 -30.49
CA PHE A 367 -18.62 14.42 -29.35
C PHE A 367 -18.23 13.41 -28.27
N LEU A 368 -18.02 12.14 -28.65
CA LEU A 368 -17.75 11.04 -27.74
C LEU A 368 -16.49 11.29 -26.90
N ILE A 369 -15.39 11.70 -27.53
CA ILE A 369 -14.12 11.97 -26.86
C ILE A 369 -14.28 13.13 -25.88
N ASN A 370 -14.89 14.25 -26.30
CA ASN A 370 -15.09 15.41 -25.43
C ASN A 370 -16.00 15.06 -24.23
N ALA A 371 -17.08 14.29 -24.46
CA ALA A 371 -18.01 13.89 -23.40
C ALA A 371 -17.38 12.90 -22.42
N ASN A 372 -16.65 11.89 -22.91
CA ASN A 372 -15.89 10.94 -22.09
C ASN A 372 -14.86 11.65 -21.21
N GLN A 373 -14.07 12.58 -21.79
CA GLN A 373 -13.09 13.35 -21.05
C GLN A 373 -13.74 14.15 -19.92
N TRP A 374 -14.89 14.78 -20.15
CA TRP A 374 -15.57 15.53 -19.09
C TRP A 374 -16.20 14.64 -18.02
N LEU A 375 -16.87 13.54 -18.43
CA LEU A 375 -17.52 12.60 -17.51
C LEU A 375 -16.49 11.90 -16.61
N SER A 376 -15.33 11.53 -17.15
CA SER A 376 -14.26 10.90 -16.38
C SER A 376 -13.71 11.83 -15.28
N HIS A 377 -13.60 13.13 -15.55
CA HIS A 377 -13.23 14.12 -14.53
C HIS A 377 -14.34 14.29 -13.47
N LYS A 378 -15.60 14.44 -13.90
CA LYS A 378 -16.76 14.69 -13.02
C LYS A 378 -17.06 13.53 -12.08
N ALA A 379 -16.82 12.29 -12.49
CA ALA A 379 -17.05 11.09 -11.68
C ALA A 379 -16.27 11.07 -10.36
N THR A 380 -15.27 11.94 -10.20
CA THR A 380 -14.41 12.03 -9.01
C THR A 380 -14.88 13.07 -7.97
N ASP A 381 -15.86 13.93 -8.29
CA ASP A 381 -16.35 14.97 -7.40
C ASP A 381 -17.33 14.43 -6.34
N LYS A 382 -16.97 14.52 -5.06
CA LYS A 382 -17.83 14.16 -3.90
C LYS A 382 -18.51 15.38 -3.27
N PRO A 383 -19.65 15.19 -2.55
CA PRO A 383 -20.38 16.29 -1.93
C PRO A 383 -19.51 17.07 -0.93
N SER A 384 -19.39 18.38 -1.15
CA SER A 384 -18.53 19.28 -0.37
C SER A 384 -18.89 19.33 1.12
N THR A 385 -20.16 19.14 1.47
CA THR A 385 -20.64 19.16 2.86
C THR A 385 -20.02 18.07 3.72
N VAL A 386 -19.86 16.85 3.17
CA VAL A 386 -19.27 15.71 3.88
C VAL A 386 -17.78 15.93 4.11
N ILE A 387 -17.08 16.49 3.12
CA ILE A 387 -15.65 16.81 3.22
C ILE A 387 -15.42 17.85 4.31
N VAL A 388 -16.22 18.93 4.33
CA VAL A 388 -16.12 19.99 5.35
C VAL A 388 -16.34 19.41 6.74
N PHE A 389 -17.38 18.60 6.95
CA PHE A 389 -17.63 17.96 8.23
C PHE A 389 -16.45 17.09 8.70
N GLY A 390 -15.88 16.29 7.80
CA GLY A 390 -14.70 15.47 8.10
C GLY A 390 -13.49 16.29 8.52
N VAL A 391 -13.15 17.36 7.77
CA VAL A 391 -12.04 18.26 8.09
C VAL A 391 -12.25 18.96 9.44
N MET A 392 -13.47 19.41 9.73
CA MET A 392 -13.78 20.05 11.02
C MET A 392 -13.64 19.08 12.19
N SER A 393 -14.06 17.81 12.03
CA SER A 393 -13.88 16.78 13.06
C SER A 393 -12.39 16.50 13.32
N MET A 394 -11.56 16.43 12.28
CA MET A 394 -10.12 16.25 12.44
C MET A 394 -9.49 17.44 13.16
N PHE A 395 -9.86 18.67 12.79
CA PHE A 395 -9.36 19.89 13.44
C PHE A 395 -9.72 19.95 14.93
N LEU A 396 -10.95 19.56 15.28
CA LEU A 396 -11.38 19.47 16.68
C LEU A 396 -10.53 18.47 17.48
N SER A 397 -10.25 17.29 16.91
CA SER A 397 -9.38 16.29 17.55
C SER A 397 -7.96 16.83 17.81
N PHE A 398 -7.39 17.54 16.82
CA PHE A 398 -6.09 18.18 16.96
C PHE A 398 -6.05 19.22 18.08
N LEU A 399 -7.09 20.06 18.19
CA LEU A 399 -7.19 21.05 19.26
C LEU A 399 -7.25 20.38 20.63
N ILE A 400 -8.03 19.32 20.78
CA ILE A 400 -8.15 18.56 22.03
C ILE A 400 -6.78 18.00 22.46
N PHE A 401 -6.04 17.37 21.54
CA PHE A 401 -4.72 16.81 21.86
C PHE A 401 -3.70 17.90 22.20
N SER A 402 -3.69 19.00 21.43
CA SER A 402 -2.76 20.12 21.66
C SER A 402 -3.00 20.82 23.00
N ILE A 403 -4.27 21.07 23.35
CA ILE A 403 -4.66 21.65 24.65
C ILE A 403 -4.28 20.70 25.79
N SER A 404 -4.45 19.39 25.61
CA SER A 404 -4.10 18.38 26.60
C SER A 404 -2.59 18.32 26.85
N ILE A 405 -1.77 18.35 25.79
CA ILE A 405 -0.30 18.43 25.90
C ILE A 405 0.10 19.73 26.61
N TYR A 406 -0.45 20.87 26.17
CA TYR A 406 -0.14 22.17 26.78
C TYR A 406 -0.42 22.17 28.28
N SER A 407 -1.57 21.62 28.69
CA SER A 407 -1.97 21.51 30.08
C SER A 407 -0.99 20.67 30.92
N ILE A 408 -0.51 19.54 30.38
CA ILE A 408 0.46 18.67 31.06
C ILE A 408 1.83 19.35 31.17
N ILE A 409 2.27 20.02 30.11
CA ILE A 409 3.54 20.75 30.11
C ILE A 409 3.50 21.90 31.11
N GLN A 410 2.42 22.69 31.13
CA GLN A 410 2.24 23.82 32.05
C GLN A 410 2.23 23.37 33.51
N GLU A 411 1.58 22.25 33.81
CA GLU A 411 1.57 21.65 35.15
C GLU A 411 2.99 21.26 35.60
N SER A 412 3.82 20.75 34.69
CA SER A 412 5.23 20.45 34.98
C SER A 412 6.08 21.70 35.22
N TYR A 413 5.80 22.81 34.51
CA TYR A 413 6.51 24.09 34.67
C TYR A 413 6.19 24.81 35.99
N SER A 414 5.00 24.58 36.52
CA SER A 414 4.52 25.22 37.75
C SER A 414 5.30 24.80 39.00
N GLY A 415 6.00 23.66 38.95
CA GLY A 415 6.82 23.12 40.05
C GLY A 415 8.30 23.54 40.06
N GLU A 416 8.85 24.03 38.95
CA GLU A 416 10.27 24.41 38.83
C GLU A 416 10.44 25.94 38.75
N LYS A 417 10.25 26.63 39.89
CA LYS A 417 10.81 27.98 40.06
C LYS A 417 12.30 27.87 40.44
N GLN A 418 13.20 27.74 39.47
CA GLN A 418 14.62 28.03 39.73
C GLN A 418 15.42 28.49 38.49
N LEU A 419 15.81 29.76 38.57
CA LEU A 419 17.02 30.43 38.07
C LEU A 419 17.34 30.34 36.56
N SER A 420 16.95 31.40 35.86
CA SER A 420 17.48 31.77 34.54
C SER A 420 18.99 32.02 34.59
N ASN A 421 19.73 31.41 33.65
CA ASN A 421 20.72 32.10 32.81
C ASN A 421 21.39 31.08 31.86
N GLY A 422 20.84 30.94 30.66
CA GLY A 422 21.37 30.07 29.60
C GLY A 422 20.41 29.87 28.41
N ILE A 423 19.67 30.92 28.02
CA ILE A 423 18.42 30.82 27.25
C ILE A 423 18.60 30.27 25.81
N PHE A 424 19.76 30.37 25.17
CA PHE A 424 19.85 30.09 23.73
C PHE A 424 20.28 28.66 23.35
N THR A 425 20.98 27.92 24.21
CA THR A 425 21.45 26.54 23.89
C THR A 425 20.49 25.45 24.38
N GLN A 426 19.63 25.74 25.35
CA GLN A 426 18.69 24.77 25.91
C GLN A 426 17.41 24.55 25.08
N HIS A 427 17.13 25.40 24.08
CA HIS A 427 15.90 25.33 23.26
C HIS A 427 16.13 24.87 21.81
N LEU A 428 17.37 24.56 21.39
CA LEU A 428 17.68 24.23 19.99
C LEU A 428 17.08 22.88 19.56
N ASP A 429 17.12 21.87 20.42
CA ASP A 429 16.54 20.54 20.19
C ASP A 429 15.00 20.59 20.13
N GLU A 430 14.39 21.41 20.97
CA GLU A 430 12.94 21.67 20.95
C GLU A 430 12.51 22.41 19.67
N GLY A 431 13.18 23.52 19.36
CA GLY A 431 12.91 24.31 18.17
C GLY A 431 13.10 23.49 16.90
N PHE A 432 14.15 22.66 16.83
CA PHE A 432 14.36 21.75 15.70
C PHE A 432 13.27 20.68 15.62
N SER A 433 12.89 20.06 16.74
CA SER A 433 11.84 19.02 16.76
C SER A 433 10.47 19.55 16.32
N LEU A 434 10.14 20.80 16.61
CA LEU A 434 8.95 21.48 16.07
C LEU A 434 9.12 21.85 14.58
N SER A 435 10.31 22.33 14.19
CA SER A 435 10.62 22.66 12.80
C SER A 435 10.52 21.44 11.88
N VAL A 436 10.84 20.24 12.37
CA VAL A 436 10.63 18.96 11.66
C VAL A 436 9.19 18.80 11.19
N ILE A 437 8.22 19.02 12.09
CA ILE A 437 6.80 18.88 11.77
C ILE A 437 6.39 19.90 10.71
N PHE A 438 6.88 21.14 10.83
CA PHE A 438 6.62 22.20 9.84
C PHE A 438 7.21 21.88 8.47
N ILE A 439 8.45 21.38 8.42
CA ILE A 439 9.12 20.96 7.19
C ILE A 439 8.32 19.84 6.51
N LEU A 440 7.86 18.84 7.27
CA LEU A 440 7.03 17.75 6.75
C LEU A 440 5.70 18.25 6.19
N VAL A 441 5.04 19.19 6.86
CA VAL A 441 3.78 19.79 6.39
C VAL A 441 3.97 20.55 5.08
N ILE A 442 5.06 21.33 4.95
CA ILE A 442 5.36 22.05 3.71
C ILE A 442 5.74 21.08 2.58
N SER A 443 6.56 20.08 2.89
CA SER A 443 7.05 19.13 1.89
C SER A 443 5.91 18.34 1.25
N MET A 444 4.83 18.08 2.00
CA MET A 444 3.63 17.42 1.50
C MET A 444 2.96 18.14 0.31
N GLY A 445 3.18 19.44 0.11
CA GLY A 445 2.63 20.19 -1.01
C GLY A 445 3.28 19.92 -2.38
N SER A 446 4.42 19.20 -2.42
CA SER A 446 5.13 18.89 -3.66
C SER A 446 5.11 17.40 -3.94
N SER A 447 4.71 16.99 -5.15
CA SER A 447 4.68 15.57 -5.55
C SER A 447 6.06 14.91 -5.39
N SER A 448 7.12 15.58 -5.85
CA SER A 448 8.50 15.09 -5.73
C SER A 448 8.95 14.86 -4.29
N MET A 449 8.50 15.70 -3.36
CA MET A 449 8.86 15.58 -1.93
C MET A 449 8.03 14.52 -1.22
N VAL A 450 6.80 14.28 -1.68
CA VAL A 450 5.97 13.15 -1.22
C VAL A 450 6.57 11.83 -1.67
N GLU A 451 7.01 11.73 -2.92
CA GLU A 451 7.71 10.52 -3.42
C GLU A 451 9.02 10.27 -2.66
N GLU A 452 9.73 11.33 -2.29
CA GLU A 452 11.06 11.28 -1.67
C GLU A 452 11.06 11.51 -0.14
N GLU A 453 9.92 11.31 0.52
CA GLU A 453 9.72 11.61 1.95
C GLU A 453 10.74 10.90 2.87
N GLN A 454 11.18 9.71 2.47
CA GLN A 454 12.24 8.94 3.13
C GLN A 454 13.48 9.79 3.49
N TYR A 455 13.92 10.67 2.58
CA TYR A 455 15.10 11.48 2.81
C TYR A 455 14.86 12.48 3.93
N ILE A 456 13.67 13.07 3.97
CA ILE A 456 13.27 14.03 5.01
C ILE A 456 13.43 13.35 6.38
N TRP A 457 12.87 12.15 6.56
CA TRP A 457 13.01 11.39 7.80
C TRP A 457 14.47 11.08 8.16
N HIS A 458 15.26 10.55 7.23
CA HIS A 458 16.65 10.19 7.49
C HIS A 458 17.54 11.39 7.82
N TYR A 459 17.38 12.52 7.11
CA TYR A 459 18.14 13.74 7.35
C TYR A 459 17.77 14.37 8.69
N LEU A 460 16.48 14.44 9.01
CA LEU A 460 16.02 15.07 10.26
C LEU A 460 16.49 14.29 11.50
N ILE A 461 16.45 12.95 11.47
CA ILE A 461 16.96 12.12 12.57
C ILE A 461 18.48 12.23 12.71
N SER A 462 19.21 12.23 11.59
CA SER A 462 20.67 12.39 11.62
C SER A 462 21.06 13.74 12.23
N THR A 463 20.35 14.82 11.86
CA THR A 463 20.57 16.15 12.45
C THR A 463 20.22 16.20 13.93
N LEU A 464 19.11 15.58 14.36
CA LEU A 464 18.74 15.48 15.78
C LEU A 464 19.81 14.75 16.59
N ASN A 465 20.33 13.63 16.09
CA ASN A 465 21.40 12.88 16.75
C ASN A 465 22.71 13.69 16.82
N LEU A 466 23.02 14.49 15.80
CA LEU A 466 24.16 15.43 15.84
C LEU A 466 23.96 16.57 16.84
N LEU A 467 22.74 17.08 16.99
CA LEU A 467 22.41 18.06 18.03
C LEU A 467 22.57 17.45 19.42
N PHE A 468 22.14 16.21 19.63
CA PHE A 468 22.37 15.49 20.88
C PHE A 468 23.85 15.24 21.16
N LEU A 469 24.65 14.92 20.13
CA LEU A 469 26.10 14.80 20.26
C LEU A 469 26.72 16.13 20.70
N ARG A 470 26.34 17.23 20.04
CA ARG A 470 26.80 18.57 20.39
C ARG A 470 26.44 18.94 21.84
N LYS A 471 25.20 18.68 22.25
CA LYS A 471 24.72 18.98 23.61
C LYS A 471 25.50 18.17 24.64
N THR A 472 25.75 16.88 24.36
CA THR A 472 26.55 15.98 25.20
C THR A 472 28.00 16.47 25.34
N MET A 473 28.64 16.86 24.23
CA MET A 473 30.02 17.39 24.25
C MET A 473 30.11 18.73 25.00
N GLN A 474 29.11 19.60 24.87
CA GLN A 474 29.05 20.87 25.60
C GLN A 474 28.88 20.67 27.11
N PHE A 475 28.07 19.68 27.51
CA PHE A 475 27.90 19.31 28.91
C PHE A 475 29.24 18.90 29.54
N PHE A 476 29.96 17.95 28.92
CA PHE A 476 31.28 17.52 29.42
C PHE A 476 32.34 18.63 29.41
N LYS A 477 32.28 19.56 28.44
CA LYS A 477 33.18 20.72 28.43
C LYS A 477 32.93 21.67 29.61
N LYS A 478 31.67 21.82 30.05
CA LYS A 478 31.30 22.69 31.17
C LYS A 478 31.64 22.07 32.53
N GLU A 479 31.69 20.74 32.61
CA GLU A 479 31.95 19.98 33.83
C GLU A 479 33.44 19.74 34.13
N SER A 480 34.38 20.16 33.27
CA SER A 480 35.78 19.75 33.42
C SER A 480 36.81 20.88 33.52
N THR A 481 37.38 21.03 34.72
CA THR A 481 38.82 21.27 34.96
C THR A 481 39.69 20.07 34.55
N CYS A 482 39.17 19.01 33.93
CA CYS A 482 40.00 17.94 33.35
C CYS A 482 39.29 17.15 32.24
N PHE A 483 39.71 17.36 30.98
CA PHE A 483 39.24 16.65 29.78
C PHE A 483 39.38 15.10 29.88
N PHE A 484 40.18 14.61 30.83
CA PHE A 484 40.40 13.18 31.08
C PHE A 484 39.19 12.44 31.70
N ASN A 485 38.21 13.14 32.29
CA ASN A 485 37.00 12.51 32.84
C ASN A 485 35.96 12.12 31.75
N LEU A 486 36.22 12.37 30.47
CA LEU A 486 35.41 11.88 29.34
C LEU A 486 35.30 10.34 29.34
N PHE A 487 36.25 9.66 29.98
CA PHE A 487 36.32 8.20 30.10
C PHE A 487 35.69 7.61 31.37
N ASN A 488 34.99 8.41 32.20
CA ASN A 488 34.13 7.85 33.24
C ASN A 488 33.00 7.02 32.59
N GLY A 489 32.59 5.93 33.24
CA GLY A 489 31.69 4.92 32.67
C GLY A 489 30.37 5.46 32.10
N HIS A 490 29.81 6.53 32.67
CA HIS A 490 28.57 7.16 32.18
C HIS A 490 28.76 7.92 30.86
N GLY A 491 29.73 8.84 30.77
CA GLY A 491 29.96 9.63 29.55
C GLY A 491 30.33 8.77 28.33
N LYS A 492 31.10 7.70 28.55
CA LYS A 492 31.44 6.73 27.50
C LYS A 492 30.21 6.06 26.89
N VAL A 493 29.22 5.68 27.70
CA VAL A 493 28.00 5.02 27.23
C VAL A 493 27.09 6.00 26.47
N CYS A 494 26.95 7.26 26.93
CA CYS A 494 26.22 8.29 26.19
C CYS A 494 26.79 8.52 24.78
N ILE A 495 28.10 8.77 24.70
CA ILE A 495 28.77 9.03 23.42
C ILE A 495 28.71 7.80 22.51
N SER A 496 28.97 6.61 23.05
CA SER A 496 28.86 5.34 22.31
C SER A 496 27.46 5.15 21.73
N SER A 497 26.41 5.44 22.51
CA SER A 497 25.01 5.27 22.08
C SER A 497 24.68 6.19 20.90
N ILE A 498 25.12 7.45 20.94
CA ILE A 498 24.89 8.39 19.83
C ILE A 498 25.67 7.97 18.57
N PHE A 499 26.91 7.49 18.71
CA PHE A 499 27.65 6.95 17.57
C PHE A 499 26.97 5.71 16.98
N THR A 500 26.44 4.81 17.81
CA THR A 500 25.64 3.68 17.34
C THR A 500 24.42 4.17 16.56
N LEU A 501 23.68 5.18 17.05
CA LEU A 501 22.54 5.77 16.33
C LEU A 501 22.93 6.37 14.98
N LEU A 502 24.06 7.09 14.90
CA LEU A 502 24.55 7.71 13.66
C LEU A 502 25.02 6.66 12.63
N ILE A 503 25.77 5.63 13.07
CA ILE A 503 26.28 4.57 12.19
C ILE A 503 25.13 3.73 11.64
N THR A 504 24.25 3.24 12.53
CA THR A 504 23.07 2.46 12.13
C THR A 504 22.15 3.28 11.23
N GLY A 505 21.91 4.55 11.55
CA GLY A 505 21.10 5.45 10.72
C GLY A 505 21.70 5.69 9.33
N ARG A 506 23.04 5.76 9.22
CA ARG A 506 23.73 5.88 7.92
C ARG A 506 23.58 4.62 7.07
N ILE A 507 23.67 3.43 7.68
CA ILE A 507 23.47 2.15 7.00
C ILE A 507 22.02 2.02 6.53
N LEU A 508 21.05 2.28 7.41
CA LEU A 508 19.61 2.19 7.11
C LEU A 508 19.20 3.10 5.95
N ARG A 509 19.73 4.32 5.89
CA ARG A 509 19.49 5.25 4.78
C ARG A 509 19.98 4.70 3.43
N GLY A 510 21.06 3.94 3.43
CA GLY A 510 21.61 3.35 2.20
C GLY A 510 21.02 1.99 1.86
N TRP A 511 20.16 1.43 2.72
CA TRP A 511 19.70 0.06 2.60
C TRP A 511 18.78 -0.13 1.41
N HIS A 512 17.66 0.60 1.43
CA HIS A 512 16.75 0.78 0.33
C HIS A 512 16.75 2.26 -0.05
N GLN A 513 17.05 2.57 -1.30
CA GLN A 513 16.79 3.89 -1.87
C GLN A 513 15.44 3.82 -2.58
N GLY A 514 14.37 4.11 -1.84
CA GLY A 514 13.03 4.22 -2.40
C GLY A 514 12.87 5.49 -3.24
N GLY A 515 11.63 5.93 -3.45
CA GLY A 515 11.33 7.09 -4.27
C GLY A 515 11.52 6.82 -5.77
N VAL A 516 11.32 7.84 -6.60
CA VAL A 516 11.33 7.67 -8.08
C VAL A 516 12.67 8.10 -8.68
N ASN A 517 13.31 9.14 -8.13
CA ASN A 517 14.46 9.77 -8.79
C ASN A 517 15.70 8.89 -8.84
N TRP A 518 15.88 8.02 -7.83
CA TRP A 518 17.08 7.21 -7.66
C TRP A 518 16.81 5.71 -7.68
N ALA A 519 15.58 5.30 -8.01
CA ALA A 519 15.19 3.90 -8.06
C ALA A 519 16.05 3.04 -9.02
N HIS A 520 16.59 3.65 -10.08
CA HIS A 520 17.44 2.97 -11.05
C HIS A 520 18.87 2.71 -10.55
N LEU A 521 19.31 3.39 -9.49
CA LEU A 521 20.65 3.19 -8.94
C LEU A 521 20.68 1.97 -8.00
N PRO A 522 21.81 1.25 -7.94
CA PRO A 522 21.99 0.14 -7.01
C PRO A 522 22.09 0.68 -5.56
N ASP A 523 21.29 0.12 -4.67
CA ASP A 523 21.36 0.27 -3.22
C ASP A 523 21.89 -1.03 -2.57
N ILE A 524 22.01 -1.06 -1.24
CA ILE A 524 22.61 -2.21 -0.54
C ILE A 524 21.75 -3.47 -0.75
N SER A 525 20.42 -3.35 -0.76
CA SER A 525 19.51 -4.46 -0.98
C SER A 525 19.65 -5.06 -2.39
N LYS A 526 19.58 -4.24 -3.45
CA LYS A 526 19.77 -4.70 -4.84
C LYS A 526 21.16 -5.30 -5.04
N TRP A 527 22.18 -4.71 -4.41
CA TRP A 527 23.53 -5.26 -4.48
C TRP A 527 23.62 -6.66 -3.84
N LEU A 528 22.96 -6.87 -2.69
CA LEU A 528 22.90 -8.19 -2.05
C LEU A 528 22.17 -9.21 -2.92
N GLU A 529 21.08 -8.82 -3.57
CA GLU A 529 20.32 -9.69 -4.48
C GLU A 529 21.11 -10.04 -5.76
N GLN A 530 21.77 -9.06 -6.38
CA GLN A 530 22.55 -9.25 -7.61
C GLN A 530 23.85 -10.02 -7.40
N SER A 531 24.46 -9.90 -6.22
CA SER A 531 25.75 -10.54 -5.91
C SER A 531 25.65 -12.07 -5.75
N GLY A 532 24.44 -12.64 -5.74
CA GLY A 532 24.24 -14.07 -5.49
C GLY A 532 24.68 -14.50 -4.09
N THR A 533 24.79 -13.55 -3.14
CA THR A 533 25.09 -13.86 -1.74
C THR A 533 23.99 -14.70 -1.13
N ASP A 534 24.36 -15.63 -0.24
CA ASP A 534 23.39 -16.48 0.45
C ASP A 534 22.59 -15.65 1.47
N LEU A 535 21.51 -15.02 0.99
CA LEU A 535 20.57 -14.23 1.78
C LEU A 535 19.99 -15.04 2.96
N GLN A 536 19.91 -16.37 2.83
CA GLN A 536 19.47 -17.24 3.91
C GLN A 536 20.45 -17.22 5.08
N LEU A 537 21.76 -17.28 4.81
CA LEU A 537 22.79 -17.20 5.85
C LEU A 537 22.72 -15.86 6.60
N ILE A 538 22.54 -14.75 5.88
CA ILE A 538 22.39 -13.42 6.47
C ILE A 538 21.18 -13.38 7.41
N GLN A 539 20.04 -13.91 6.97
CA GLN A 539 18.83 -13.98 7.77
C GLN A 539 19.00 -14.86 9.02
N LEU A 540 19.66 -16.02 8.91
CA LEU A 540 19.95 -16.90 10.04
C LEU A 540 20.85 -16.20 11.09
N ILE A 541 21.87 -15.47 10.64
CA ILE A 541 22.74 -14.67 11.52
C ILE A 541 21.92 -13.56 12.22
N ALA A 542 21.03 -12.88 11.50
CA ALA A 542 20.18 -11.84 12.06
C ALA A 542 19.25 -12.38 13.16
N VAL A 543 18.67 -13.58 12.99
CA VAL A 543 17.84 -14.24 14.02
C VAL A 543 18.64 -14.55 15.28
N ILE A 544 19.85 -15.11 15.12
CA ILE A 544 20.73 -15.42 16.25
C ILE A 544 21.10 -14.13 17.00
N LEU A 545 21.55 -13.11 16.29
CA LEU A 545 22.02 -11.87 16.90
C LEU A 545 20.87 -11.10 17.59
N THR A 546 19.67 -11.10 16.99
CA THR A 546 18.46 -10.54 17.59
C THR A 546 18.11 -11.26 18.90
N THR A 547 18.13 -12.60 18.89
CA THR A 547 17.84 -13.41 20.08
C THR A 547 18.87 -13.16 21.19
N ILE A 548 20.16 -13.10 20.85
CA ILE A 548 21.24 -12.80 21.80
C ILE A 548 21.06 -11.42 22.42
N LEU A 549 20.74 -10.39 21.61
CA LEU A 549 20.57 -9.03 22.10
C LEU A 549 19.39 -8.91 23.08
N ILE A 550 18.28 -9.59 22.82
CA ILE A 550 17.11 -9.65 23.72
C ILE A 550 17.47 -10.36 25.03
N LEU A 551 18.14 -11.52 24.95
CA LEU A 551 18.57 -12.28 26.15
C LEU A 551 19.59 -11.50 26.99
N PHE A 552 20.54 -10.83 26.34
CA PHE A 552 21.49 -9.95 27.02
C PHE A 552 20.78 -8.81 27.73
N SER A 553 19.80 -8.18 27.07
CA SER A 553 18.99 -7.10 27.63
C SER A 553 18.18 -7.54 28.86
N LEU A 554 17.59 -8.73 28.82
CA LEU A 554 16.90 -9.31 29.98
C LEU A 554 17.87 -9.68 31.12
N SER A 555 19.08 -10.12 30.80
CA SER A 555 20.09 -10.50 31.81
C SER A 555 20.57 -9.32 32.67
N LEU A 556 20.47 -8.09 32.15
CA LEU A 556 20.80 -6.85 32.86
C LEU A 556 19.85 -6.56 34.03
N LEU A 557 18.67 -7.19 34.10
CA LEU A 557 17.67 -7.01 35.17
C LEU A 557 18.02 -7.73 36.49
N GLY A 558 19.08 -8.54 36.49
CA GLY A 558 19.55 -9.30 37.65
C GLY A 558 19.12 -10.77 37.63
N ARG A 559 20.09 -11.68 37.84
CA ARG A 559 19.94 -13.16 37.75
C ARG A 559 18.99 -13.81 38.77
N GLY A 560 18.43 -13.05 39.72
CA GLY A 560 17.66 -13.57 40.86
C GLY A 560 16.17 -13.79 40.63
N MET A 561 15.57 -13.23 39.57
CA MET A 561 14.13 -13.33 39.33
C MET A 561 13.80 -14.53 38.43
N LYS A 562 13.15 -15.56 38.98
CA LYS A 562 12.70 -16.76 38.22
C LYS A 562 11.90 -16.41 36.96
N ILE A 563 11.15 -15.31 36.98
CA ILE A 563 10.37 -14.81 35.85
C ILE A 563 11.26 -14.44 34.66
N VAL A 564 12.41 -13.79 34.89
CA VAL A 564 13.34 -13.38 33.82
C VAL A 564 13.91 -14.61 33.11
N LEU A 565 14.16 -15.70 33.84
CA LEU A 565 14.59 -16.97 33.25
C LEU A 565 13.50 -17.61 32.39
N VAL A 566 12.24 -17.60 32.85
CA VAL A 566 11.10 -18.13 32.08
C VAL A 566 10.89 -17.34 30.78
N VAL A 567 10.89 -16.01 30.87
CA VAL A 567 10.76 -15.12 29.70
C VAL A 567 11.93 -15.31 28.74
N GLY A 568 13.17 -15.38 29.26
CA GLY A 568 14.36 -15.65 28.45
C GLY A 568 14.31 -17.01 27.74
N PHE A 569 13.87 -18.07 28.44
CA PHE A 569 13.70 -19.39 27.83
C PHE A 569 12.66 -19.37 26.70
N ASN A 570 11.53 -18.70 26.89
CA ASN A 570 10.52 -18.54 25.85
C ASN A 570 11.08 -17.83 24.60
N PHE A 571 11.92 -16.81 24.78
CA PHE A 571 12.58 -16.12 23.67
C PHE A 571 13.59 -16.99 22.94
N LEU A 572 14.38 -17.77 23.66
CA LEU A 572 15.31 -18.72 23.06
C LEU A 572 14.55 -19.76 22.21
N MET A 573 13.46 -20.32 22.74
CA MET A 573 12.63 -21.28 22.01
C MET A 573 11.96 -20.66 20.78
N SER A 574 11.42 -19.44 20.91
CA SER A 574 10.81 -18.74 19.78
C SER A 574 11.84 -18.42 18.69
N GLY A 575 13.04 -17.96 19.06
CA GLY A 575 14.15 -17.71 18.13
C GLY A 575 14.61 -18.99 17.41
N LEU A 576 14.69 -20.12 18.12
CA LEU A 576 15.01 -21.43 17.52
C LEU A 576 13.94 -21.92 16.55
N LEU A 577 12.64 -21.68 16.83
CA LEU A 577 11.56 -22.04 15.91
C LEU A 577 11.62 -21.22 14.61
N VAL A 578 11.86 -19.91 14.69
CA VAL A 578 12.03 -19.05 13.52
C VAL A 578 13.26 -19.49 12.71
N PHE A 579 14.38 -19.74 13.38
CA PHE A 579 15.60 -20.28 12.76
C PHE A 579 15.32 -21.60 12.01
N TYR A 580 14.60 -22.53 12.65
CA TYR A 580 14.26 -23.82 12.06
C TYR A 580 13.36 -23.68 10.83
N HIS A 581 12.39 -22.76 10.86
CA HIS A 581 11.51 -22.47 9.73
C HIS A 581 12.31 -22.01 8.51
N ILE A 582 13.19 -21.02 8.69
CA ILE A 582 14.03 -20.46 7.62
C ILE A 582 14.98 -21.51 7.05
N LEU A 583 15.61 -22.33 7.90
CA LEU A 583 16.54 -23.36 7.46
C LEU A 583 15.88 -24.41 6.55
N ARG A 584 14.64 -24.83 6.88
CA ARG A 584 13.99 -25.98 6.23
C ARG A 584 13.18 -25.62 4.98
N TYR A 585 12.53 -24.46 4.96
CA TYR A 585 11.49 -24.16 3.96
C TYR A 585 11.88 -23.07 2.95
N GLN A 586 13.01 -22.38 3.15
CA GLN A 586 13.39 -21.27 2.28
C GLN A 586 14.37 -21.66 1.16
N HIS A 587 15.05 -22.81 1.27
CA HIS A 587 16.07 -23.28 0.30
C HIS A 587 15.50 -24.16 -0.85
N ASN A 588 14.36 -24.82 -0.65
CA ASN A 588 13.84 -25.81 -1.60
C ASN A 588 12.67 -25.25 -2.42
N ALA A 589 12.97 -24.51 -3.49
CA ALA A 589 12.01 -24.02 -4.48
C ALA A 589 11.29 -25.14 -5.28
N SER A 590 11.60 -26.41 -5.01
CA SER A 590 11.04 -27.59 -5.68
C SER A 590 10.09 -28.43 -4.82
N LEU A 591 9.84 -28.06 -3.56
CA LEU A 591 8.82 -28.74 -2.75
C LEU A 591 7.51 -27.94 -2.75
N PRO A 592 6.37 -28.54 -3.10
CA PRO A 592 5.06 -27.92 -2.95
C PRO A 592 4.91 -27.44 -1.50
N SER A 593 4.32 -26.26 -1.31
CA SER A 593 3.98 -25.65 -0.03
C SER A 593 3.39 -26.68 0.94
N SER A 594 4.23 -27.27 1.79
CA SER A 594 3.78 -28.33 2.68
C SER A 594 2.90 -27.73 3.77
N ASN A 595 1.78 -28.40 4.09
CA ASN A 595 0.98 -28.11 5.28
C ASN A 595 1.84 -27.96 6.56
N ALA A 596 3.01 -28.59 6.59
CA ALA A 596 3.99 -28.49 7.68
C ALA A 596 4.62 -27.09 7.81
N ALA A 597 4.91 -26.39 6.71
CA ALA A 597 5.48 -25.03 6.76
C ALA A 597 4.46 -24.04 7.36
N THR A 598 3.21 -24.12 6.90
CA THR A 598 2.08 -23.33 7.42
C THR A 598 1.82 -23.64 8.89
N SER A 599 1.78 -24.93 9.24
CA SER A 599 1.60 -25.36 10.63
C SER A 599 2.71 -24.84 11.55
N LEU A 600 3.97 -24.88 11.10
CA LEU A 600 5.10 -24.36 11.87
C LEU A 600 5.00 -22.84 12.08
N ALA A 601 4.63 -22.07 11.04
CA ALA A 601 4.40 -20.63 11.19
C ALA A 601 3.26 -20.33 12.17
N GLN A 602 2.16 -21.10 12.14
CA GLN A 602 1.07 -20.98 13.11
C GLN A 602 1.52 -21.28 14.55
N ILE A 603 2.39 -22.28 14.75
CA ILE A 603 3.01 -22.56 16.05
C ILE A 603 3.86 -21.37 16.51
N ILE A 604 4.62 -20.73 15.62
CA ILE A 604 5.39 -19.52 15.95
C ILE A 604 4.44 -18.39 16.38
N TYR A 605 3.35 -18.14 15.67
CA TYR A 605 2.37 -17.12 16.06
C TYR A 605 1.73 -17.41 17.42
N ALA A 606 1.33 -18.67 17.65
CA ALA A 606 0.74 -19.09 18.92
C ALA A 606 1.73 -18.94 20.08
N THR A 607 2.98 -19.38 19.91
CA THR A 607 4.01 -19.29 20.96
C THR A 607 4.36 -17.85 21.31
N LEU A 608 4.58 -16.99 20.31
CA LEU A 608 4.83 -15.56 20.52
C LEU A 608 3.62 -14.87 21.17
N GLY A 609 2.41 -15.12 20.67
CA GLY A 609 1.17 -14.53 21.20
C GLY A 609 0.89 -14.93 22.65
N VAL A 610 0.95 -16.23 22.96
CA VAL A 610 0.74 -16.75 24.32
C VAL A 610 1.83 -16.24 25.27
N SER A 611 3.08 -16.19 24.84
CA SER A 611 4.18 -15.64 25.64
C SER A 611 3.95 -14.15 25.97
N THR A 612 3.55 -13.36 24.98
CA THR A 612 3.30 -11.93 25.15
C THR A 612 2.09 -11.66 26.05
N VAL A 613 0.93 -12.23 25.74
CA VAL A 613 -0.31 -12.05 26.53
C VAL A 613 -0.13 -12.61 27.95
N GLY A 614 0.45 -13.79 28.07
CA GLY A 614 0.73 -14.43 29.35
C GLY A 614 1.65 -13.57 30.23
N THR A 615 2.71 -12.98 29.67
CA THR A 615 3.60 -12.08 30.42
C THR A 615 2.88 -10.82 30.87
N VAL A 616 2.15 -10.15 29.97
CA VAL A 616 1.40 -8.91 30.27
C VAL A 616 0.43 -9.13 31.42
N LEU A 617 -0.31 -10.25 31.41
CA LEU A 617 -1.28 -10.56 32.44
C LEU A 617 -0.63 -11.01 33.75
N ALA A 618 0.37 -11.89 33.71
CA ALA A 618 0.91 -12.55 34.89
C ALA A 618 1.93 -11.72 35.66
N VAL A 619 2.79 -10.95 34.97
CA VAL A 619 3.90 -10.24 35.61
C VAL A 619 3.44 -9.27 36.72
N PRO A 620 2.43 -8.40 36.52
CA PRO A 620 1.96 -7.50 37.57
C PRO A 620 1.43 -8.21 38.83
N TRP A 621 0.98 -9.46 38.71
CA TRP A 621 0.49 -10.27 39.85
C TRP A 621 1.61 -10.96 40.63
N ILE A 622 2.66 -11.40 39.95
CA ILE A 622 3.69 -12.26 40.54
C ILE A 622 4.86 -11.42 41.09
N MET A 623 5.01 -10.16 40.65
CA MET A 623 6.11 -9.30 41.11
C MET A 623 6.10 -9.16 42.65
N PRO A 624 7.21 -9.46 43.35
CA PRO A 624 7.25 -9.42 44.81
C PRO A 624 7.08 -7.98 45.30
N ILE A 625 6.18 -7.78 46.26
CA ILE A 625 6.01 -6.47 46.89
C ILE A 625 7.20 -6.24 47.80
N GLN A 626 8.09 -5.31 47.42
CA GLN A 626 9.19 -4.92 48.31
C GLN A 626 8.62 -3.97 49.37
N ILE A 627 8.15 -4.54 50.48
CA ILE A 627 7.87 -3.76 51.68
C ILE A 627 9.20 -3.14 52.11
N SER A 628 9.28 -1.81 52.08
CA SER A 628 10.43 -1.04 52.53
C SER A 628 10.69 -1.27 54.03
N LYS A 629 11.35 -2.38 54.37
CA LYS A 629 12.04 -2.62 55.64
C LYS A 629 13.49 -2.97 55.36
N ALA A 630 14.18 -2.05 54.70
CA ALA A 630 15.64 -2.07 54.57
C ALA A 630 16.25 -0.66 54.67
N CYS A 631 15.55 0.27 55.33
CA CYS A 631 16.24 1.37 55.99
C CYS A 631 16.65 0.81 57.37
N CYS A 632 17.96 0.79 57.65
CA CYS A 632 18.61 0.21 58.84
C CYS A 632 19.12 -1.25 58.72
N ARG A 633 19.94 -1.57 57.70
CA ARG A 633 21.21 -2.30 57.92
C ARG A 633 22.09 -2.24 56.66
N ASP A 634 23.39 -2.19 56.90
CA ASP A 634 24.52 -2.17 55.95
C ASP A 634 24.92 -0.82 55.32
N HIS A 635 25.40 0.07 56.19
CA HIS A 635 26.64 0.79 55.89
C HIS A 635 27.81 -0.22 55.95
N ASN A 636 28.23 -0.73 54.78
CA ASN A 636 29.62 -1.09 54.42
C ASN A 636 29.61 -2.22 53.39
N HIS A 637 29.70 -1.88 52.10
CA HIS A 637 30.62 -2.57 51.19
C HIS A 637 30.85 -1.73 49.94
N ASN A 638 32.08 -1.24 49.79
CA ASN A 638 32.64 -0.75 48.54
C ASN A 638 32.71 -1.91 47.55
N SER A 639 31.78 -1.97 46.60
CA SER A 639 31.97 -2.68 45.33
C SER A 639 31.43 -1.81 44.21
N ALA A 640 32.32 -1.00 43.65
CA ALA A 640 32.10 -0.22 42.44
C ALA A 640 32.03 -1.16 41.22
N VAL A 641 30.86 -1.75 40.99
CA VAL A 641 30.46 -2.23 39.66
C VAL A 641 29.17 -1.51 39.31
N SER A 642 29.33 -0.37 38.64
CA SER A 642 28.24 0.46 38.15
C SER A 642 27.47 -0.28 37.06
N TYR A 643 26.30 -0.81 37.38
CA TYR A 643 25.34 -1.33 36.40
C TYR A 643 24.90 -0.18 35.45
N PRO A 644 24.89 -0.38 34.12
CA PRO A 644 24.60 0.68 33.15
C PRO A 644 23.14 1.13 33.12
N LEU A 645 22.20 0.34 33.67
CA LEU A 645 20.82 0.73 33.91
C LEU A 645 20.59 0.89 35.42
N LYS A 646 20.65 2.12 35.95
CA LYS A 646 20.19 2.41 37.32
C LYS A 646 18.67 2.36 37.35
N ILE A 647 18.12 1.16 37.48
CA ILE A 647 16.67 0.97 37.64
C ILE A 647 16.29 1.34 39.08
N GLY A 648 15.62 2.47 39.24
CA GLY A 648 14.62 2.66 40.29
C GLY A 648 15.07 2.70 41.76
N SER A 649 16.31 3.06 42.11
CA SER A 649 16.73 3.10 43.53
C SER A 649 16.03 4.19 44.39
N ARG A 650 15.18 5.04 43.80
CA ARG A 650 14.43 6.12 44.50
C ARG A 650 12.94 6.26 44.14
N SER A 651 12.35 5.35 43.36
CA SER A 651 10.95 5.51 42.90
C SER A 651 9.92 5.05 43.95
N GLN A 652 8.76 5.71 44.00
CA GLN A 652 7.63 5.36 44.88
C GLN A 652 6.91 4.05 44.48
N TYR A 653 7.12 3.56 43.25
CA TYR A 653 6.48 2.36 42.68
C TYR A 653 7.49 1.45 41.94
N PRO A 654 8.49 0.86 42.63
CA PRO A 654 9.52 0.05 41.98
C PRO A 654 8.93 -1.18 41.26
N GLU A 655 7.90 -1.81 41.85
CA GLU A 655 7.20 -2.98 41.26
C GLU A 655 6.58 -2.68 39.89
N LEU A 656 6.00 -1.49 39.72
CA LEU A 656 5.41 -1.07 38.46
C LEU A 656 6.49 -0.92 37.39
N ILE A 657 7.61 -0.30 37.75
CA ILE A 657 8.74 -0.09 36.84
C ILE A 657 9.31 -1.44 36.37
N TYR A 658 9.57 -2.38 37.29
CA TYR A 658 10.06 -3.72 36.92
C TYR A 658 9.06 -4.49 36.05
N SER A 659 7.77 -4.38 36.36
CA SER A 659 6.71 -5.02 35.57
C SER A 659 6.69 -4.48 34.13
N LEU A 660 6.66 -3.16 33.98
CA LEU A 660 6.66 -2.49 32.67
C LEU A 660 7.96 -2.75 31.90
N HIS A 661 9.10 -2.87 32.59
CA HIS A 661 10.37 -3.18 31.94
C HIS A 661 10.36 -4.59 31.31
N ILE A 662 9.90 -5.61 32.05
CA ILE A 662 9.79 -6.97 31.50
C ILE A 662 8.77 -7.02 30.36
N ILE A 663 7.60 -6.38 30.55
CA ILE A 663 6.57 -6.33 29.51
C ILE A 663 7.09 -5.62 28.25
N GLY A 664 7.81 -4.51 28.41
CA GLY A 664 8.39 -3.75 27.31
C GLY A 664 9.39 -4.57 26.48
N TRP A 665 10.30 -5.32 27.13
CA TRP A 665 11.20 -6.24 26.42
C TRP A 665 10.43 -7.37 25.74
N VAL A 666 9.33 -7.83 26.36
CA VAL A 666 8.49 -8.85 25.75
C VAL A 666 7.82 -8.36 24.48
N TYR A 667 7.30 -7.13 24.46
CA TYR A 667 6.77 -6.54 23.22
C TYR A 667 7.81 -6.37 22.13
N ILE A 668 8.96 -5.77 22.46
CA ILE A 668 10.04 -5.51 21.51
C ILE A 668 10.55 -6.84 20.92
N GLY A 669 10.87 -7.81 21.79
CA GLY A 669 11.45 -9.08 21.38
C GLY A 669 10.49 -9.93 20.55
N SER A 670 9.23 -10.06 20.98
CA SER A 670 8.24 -10.86 20.24
C SER A 670 7.94 -10.23 18.89
N TRP A 671 7.88 -8.89 18.82
CA TRP A 671 7.67 -8.19 17.56
C TRP A 671 8.84 -8.37 16.60
N CYS A 672 10.10 -8.21 17.05
CA CYS A 672 11.27 -8.43 16.21
C CYS A 672 11.34 -9.86 15.65
N LEU A 673 11.07 -10.88 16.48
CA LEU A 673 11.04 -12.27 16.01
C LEU A 673 9.91 -12.54 15.00
N LEU A 674 8.73 -11.93 15.22
CA LEU A 674 7.63 -11.99 14.25
C LEU A 674 8.03 -11.36 12.92
N GLN A 675 8.68 -10.19 12.94
CA GLN A 675 9.12 -9.51 11.71
C GLN A 675 10.23 -10.28 10.99
N LEU A 676 11.14 -10.96 11.69
CA LEU A 676 12.15 -11.82 11.05
C LEU A 676 11.58 -13.04 10.34
N LEU A 677 10.37 -13.48 10.72
CA LEU A 677 9.61 -14.52 10.03
C LEU A 677 8.84 -13.95 8.82
N LEU A 678 8.25 -12.76 8.97
CA LEU A 678 7.31 -12.19 7.99
C LEU A 678 7.96 -11.36 6.87
N GLN A 679 9.06 -10.66 7.16
CA GLN A 679 9.72 -9.76 6.23
C GLN A 679 10.53 -10.52 5.17
N GLN A 680 10.78 -9.86 4.04
CA GLN A 680 11.73 -10.37 3.05
C GLN A 680 13.12 -10.63 3.66
N PRO A 681 13.86 -11.64 3.18
CA PRO A 681 15.15 -12.04 3.76
C PRO A 681 16.18 -10.89 3.80
N VAL A 682 16.16 -10.02 2.77
CA VAL A 682 17.01 -8.83 2.67
C VAL A 682 16.75 -7.80 3.78
N ASN A 683 15.55 -7.79 4.37
CA ASN A 683 15.13 -6.87 5.43
C ASN A 683 15.43 -7.39 6.85
N SER A 684 16.01 -8.58 6.98
CA SER A 684 16.35 -9.17 8.27
C SER A 684 17.38 -8.34 9.05
N VAL A 685 18.39 -7.81 8.35
CA VAL A 685 19.42 -6.93 8.93
C VAL A 685 18.82 -5.59 9.34
N VAL A 686 17.89 -5.04 8.55
CA VAL A 686 17.18 -3.79 8.87
C VAL A 686 16.44 -3.92 10.19
N THR A 687 15.72 -5.02 10.40
CA THR A 687 15.00 -5.31 11.66
C THR A 687 15.95 -5.31 12.86
N LEU A 688 17.11 -5.95 12.72
CA LEU A 688 18.15 -5.96 13.74
C LEU A 688 18.73 -4.56 14.00
N LEU A 689 19.00 -3.77 12.96
CA LEU A 689 19.54 -2.42 13.09
C LEU A 689 18.56 -1.47 13.79
N ILE A 690 17.26 -1.58 13.51
CA ILE A 690 16.21 -0.83 14.21
C ILE A 690 16.18 -1.23 15.70
N LEU A 691 16.28 -2.53 16.02
CA LEU A 691 16.38 -2.98 17.41
C LEU A 691 17.63 -2.39 18.12
N MET A 692 18.77 -2.33 17.43
CA MET A 692 19.97 -1.68 17.95
C MET A 692 19.76 -0.18 18.20
N GLN A 693 19.03 0.52 17.32
CA GLN A 693 18.68 1.94 17.53
C GLN A 693 17.82 2.12 18.77
N ILE A 694 16.80 1.29 18.97
CA ILE A 694 15.92 1.34 20.16
C ILE A 694 16.75 1.16 21.45
N PHE A 695 17.63 0.14 21.47
CA PHE A 695 18.49 -0.12 22.62
C PHE A 695 19.44 1.06 22.91
N ALA A 696 20.08 1.61 21.87
CA ALA A 696 20.96 2.77 22.00
C ALA A 696 20.21 4.03 22.48
N SER A 697 18.99 4.28 21.97
CA SER A 697 18.13 5.38 22.43
C SER A 697 17.78 5.24 23.91
N PHE A 698 17.43 4.03 24.36
CA PHE A 698 17.12 3.78 25.77
C PHE A 698 18.33 3.94 26.70
N LEU A 699 19.51 3.46 26.29
CA LEU A 699 20.75 3.72 27.02
C LEU A 699 21.02 5.22 27.15
N PHE A 700 20.83 5.97 26.06
CA PHE A 700 21.00 7.43 26.06
C PHE A 700 19.99 8.14 26.99
N PHE A 701 18.69 7.84 26.87
CA PHE A 701 17.64 8.48 27.68
C PHE A 701 17.71 8.13 29.17
N SER A 702 18.24 6.94 29.52
CA SER A 702 18.38 6.49 30.91
C SER A 702 19.40 7.30 31.73
N GLN A 703 20.36 7.94 31.07
CA GLN A 703 21.51 8.53 31.76
C GLN A 703 21.20 9.85 32.48
N GLY A 704 20.08 10.51 32.17
CA GLY A 704 19.63 11.73 32.87
C GLY A 704 20.58 12.93 32.85
N MET A 705 21.75 12.84 32.18
CA MET A 705 22.82 13.84 32.23
C MET A 705 22.45 15.15 31.53
N LEU A 706 21.50 15.11 30.60
CA LEU A 706 21.00 16.28 29.88
C LEU A 706 19.53 16.48 30.25
N GLN A 707 19.17 17.69 30.69
CA GLN A 707 17.78 18.14 30.86
C GLN A 707 17.07 18.17 29.48
N GLN A 708 16.80 17.00 28.90
CA GLN A 708 15.96 16.85 27.72
C GLN A 708 14.52 16.72 28.16
N LYS A 709 13.63 17.45 27.49
CA LYS A 709 12.20 17.34 27.74
C LYS A 709 11.69 16.02 27.20
N GLN A 710 10.86 15.35 27.99
CA GLN A 710 10.28 14.04 27.64
C GLN A 710 9.57 14.05 26.28
N TRP A 711 8.87 15.14 25.92
CA TRP A 711 8.17 15.21 24.63
C TRP A 711 9.13 15.13 23.42
N VAL A 712 10.36 15.66 23.55
CA VAL A 712 11.39 15.58 22.50
C VAL A 712 11.89 14.15 22.35
N GLU A 713 12.12 13.45 23.46
CA GLU A 713 12.55 12.04 23.46
C GLU A 713 11.50 11.15 22.78
N VAL A 714 10.22 11.35 23.11
CA VAL A 714 9.08 10.62 22.50
C VAL A 714 8.94 10.95 21.01
N ALA A 715 9.11 12.21 20.62
CA ALA A 715 9.07 12.62 19.21
C ALA A 715 10.21 11.98 18.39
N VAL A 716 11.42 11.91 18.95
CA VAL A 716 12.57 11.25 18.30
C VAL A 716 12.30 9.76 18.07
N LEU A 717 11.74 9.05 19.06
CA LEU A 717 11.36 7.64 18.90
C LEU A 717 10.30 7.46 17.80
N TYR A 718 9.31 8.36 17.73
CA TYR A 718 8.33 8.36 16.65
C TYR A 718 9.00 8.56 15.28
N TYR A 719 9.94 9.50 15.16
CA TYR A 719 10.68 9.76 13.92
C TYR A 719 11.53 8.56 13.50
N ILE A 720 12.22 7.90 14.42
CA ILE A 720 12.95 6.64 14.16
C ILE A 720 12.00 5.57 13.59
N GLY A 721 10.79 5.46 14.14
CA GLY A 721 9.77 4.54 13.64
C GLY A 721 9.41 4.80 12.18
N MET A 722 9.20 6.06 11.81
CA MET A 722 8.88 6.47 10.44
C MET A 722 10.07 6.30 9.48
N ALA A 723 11.30 6.61 9.90
CA ALA A 723 12.48 6.33 9.07
C ALA A 723 12.71 4.83 8.85
N GLY A 724 12.44 4.01 9.86
CA GLY A 724 12.53 2.56 9.72
C GLY A 724 11.45 1.96 8.80
N HIS A 725 10.29 2.62 8.64
CA HIS A 725 9.28 2.21 7.65
C HIS A 725 9.86 2.24 6.22
N PHE A 726 10.51 3.34 5.86
CA PHE A 726 11.19 3.47 4.55
C PHE A 726 12.44 2.60 4.45
N ALA A 727 13.19 2.44 5.55
CA ALA A 727 14.37 1.57 5.56
C ALA A 727 14.07 0.08 5.36
N LEU A 728 12.82 -0.35 5.56
CA LEU A 728 12.32 -1.70 5.23
C LEU A 728 11.90 -1.85 3.75
N GLY A 729 12.07 -0.81 2.93
CA GLY A 729 11.74 -0.83 1.49
C GLY A 729 10.32 -0.37 1.16
N ASN A 730 9.53 0.05 2.15
CA ASN A 730 8.23 0.65 1.90
C ASN A 730 8.40 2.06 1.30
N SER A 731 7.46 2.45 0.44
CA SER A 731 7.33 3.81 -0.09
C SER A 731 5.89 4.30 0.04
N ASN A 732 5.61 5.50 -0.46
CA ASN A 732 4.25 6.01 -0.56
C ASN A 732 3.47 5.46 -1.78
N SER A 733 4.03 4.48 -2.51
CA SER A 733 3.39 3.76 -3.62
C SER A 733 2.88 2.38 -3.19
N LEU A 734 1.66 2.03 -3.61
CA LEU A 734 1.05 0.72 -3.34
C LEU A 734 1.87 -0.44 -3.91
N ALA A 735 2.63 -0.20 -5.00
CA ALA A 735 3.50 -1.19 -5.61
C ALA A 735 4.68 -1.63 -4.72
N THR A 736 4.91 -0.98 -3.57
CA THR A 736 5.97 -1.37 -2.61
C THR A 736 5.48 -2.18 -1.42
N VAL A 737 4.18 -2.47 -1.34
CA VAL A 737 3.63 -3.31 -0.27
C VAL A 737 4.01 -4.77 -0.51
N ASP A 738 4.74 -5.38 0.43
CA ASP A 738 5.08 -6.79 0.36
C ASP A 738 3.85 -7.68 0.64
N VAL A 739 3.33 -8.27 -0.42
CA VAL A 739 2.19 -9.18 -0.37
C VAL A 739 2.62 -10.61 0.00
N ALA A 740 3.86 -11.00 -0.29
CA ALA A 740 4.32 -12.38 -0.10
C ALA A 740 4.40 -12.76 1.39
N GLY A 741 4.90 -11.85 2.23
CA GLY A 741 4.96 -12.06 3.68
C GLY A 741 3.59 -12.18 4.34
N ALA A 742 2.56 -11.53 3.77
CA ALA A 742 1.20 -11.51 4.31
C ALA A 742 0.48 -12.88 4.27
N PHE A 743 1.05 -13.87 3.59
CA PHE A 743 0.48 -15.20 3.44
C PHE A 743 1.21 -16.29 4.25
N ILE A 744 2.30 -15.94 4.94
CA ILE A 744 3.03 -16.90 5.77
C ILE A 744 2.12 -17.38 6.91
N GLY A 745 1.85 -18.69 6.98
CA GLY A 745 1.03 -19.29 8.04
C GLY A 745 -0.49 -19.27 7.81
N ILE A 746 -0.97 -18.82 6.65
CA ILE A 746 -2.38 -18.90 6.28
C ILE A 746 -2.65 -20.23 5.56
N SER A 747 -3.61 -21.02 6.04
CA SER A 747 -3.98 -22.32 5.45
C SER A 747 -5.08 -22.20 4.38
N ASN A 748 -6.03 -21.29 4.57
CA ASN A 748 -7.14 -21.02 3.66
C ASN A 748 -7.24 -19.51 3.41
N TYR A 749 -7.68 -19.11 2.21
CA TYR A 749 -7.90 -17.70 1.88
C TYR A 749 -8.73 -16.99 2.94
N SER A 750 -8.14 -15.93 3.52
CA SER A 750 -8.84 -14.99 4.38
C SER A 750 -8.29 -13.60 4.14
N ALA A 751 -8.96 -12.89 3.24
CA ALA A 751 -9.07 -11.44 3.15
C ALA A 751 -8.62 -10.66 4.39
N LEU A 752 -9.29 -10.92 5.51
CA LEU A 752 -9.08 -10.21 6.77
C LEU A 752 -7.72 -10.56 7.38
N LEU A 753 -7.35 -11.84 7.40
CA LEU A 753 -6.12 -12.30 8.04
C LEU A 753 -4.88 -11.86 7.26
N SER A 754 -4.90 -11.98 5.93
CA SER A 754 -3.81 -11.47 5.08
C SER A 754 -3.72 -9.95 5.13
N GLY A 755 -4.85 -9.23 5.14
CA GLY A 755 -4.86 -7.78 5.32
C GLY A 755 -4.25 -7.34 6.67
N ILE A 756 -4.53 -8.06 7.76
CA ILE A 756 -3.91 -7.81 9.07
C ILE A 756 -2.39 -8.08 9.02
N LEU A 757 -1.95 -9.19 8.44
CA LEU A 757 -0.52 -9.50 8.32
C LEU A 757 0.22 -8.49 7.44
N MET A 758 -0.38 -8.10 6.31
CA MET A 758 0.14 -7.03 5.44
C MET A 758 0.31 -5.72 6.20
N PHE A 759 -0.70 -5.31 6.98
CA PHE A 759 -0.62 -4.14 7.84
C PHE A 759 0.51 -4.26 8.88
N ILE A 760 0.67 -5.44 9.50
CA ILE A 760 1.75 -5.73 10.46
C ILE A 760 3.14 -5.63 9.82
N ILE A 761 3.29 -6.05 8.56
CA ILE A 761 4.55 -6.01 7.80
C ILE A 761 4.86 -4.58 7.35
N THR A 762 3.90 -3.89 6.75
CA THR A 762 4.07 -2.51 6.25
C THR A 762 4.37 -1.53 7.38
N TYR A 763 3.67 -1.66 8.52
CA TYR A 763 3.86 -0.79 9.69
C TYR A 763 4.74 -1.42 10.78
N ALA A 764 5.62 -2.35 10.39
CA ALA A 764 6.51 -3.07 11.30
C ALA A 764 7.34 -2.14 12.20
N SER A 765 8.03 -1.16 11.61
CA SER A 765 8.88 -0.23 12.35
C SER A 765 8.08 0.77 13.21
N PRO A 766 7.09 1.52 12.68
CA PRO A 766 6.28 2.42 13.52
C PRO A 766 5.61 1.71 14.70
N THR A 767 5.06 0.51 14.49
CA THR A 767 4.42 -0.28 15.55
C THR A 767 5.42 -0.72 16.61
N LEU A 768 6.62 -1.18 16.19
CA LEU A 768 7.69 -1.55 17.12
C LEU A 768 8.05 -0.39 18.05
N LEU A 769 8.17 0.83 17.50
CA LEU A 769 8.53 2.01 18.28
C LEU A 769 7.40 2.44 19.22
N LEU A 770 6.14 2.35 18.79
CA LEU A 770 4.98 2.59 19.66
C LEU A 770 4.92 1.57 20.81
N LEU A 771 5.11 0.28 20.54
CA LEU A 771 5.13 -0.76 21.57
C LEU A 771 6.32 -0.59 22.53
N SER A 772 7.46 -0.10 22.03
CA SER A 772 8.64 0.23 22.84
C SER A 772 8.40 1.35 23.86
N MET A 773 7.30 2.12 23.74
CA MET A 773 6.95 3.16 24.72
C MET A 773 6.71 2.60 26.13
N VAL A 774 6.27 1.34 26.26
CA VAL A 774 6.15 0.68 27.57
C VAL A 774 7.52 0.54 28.24
N MET A 775 8.55 0.21 27.45
CA MET A 775 9.93 0.18 27.90
C MET A 775 10.44 1.58 28.25
N TYR A 776 10.18 2.58 27.39
CA TYR A 776 10.55 3.98 27.64
C TYR A 776 10.00 4.49 28.98
N ILE A 777 8.72 4.23 29.26
CA ILE A 777 8.06 4.58 30.53
C ILE A 777 8.77 3.94 31.73
N SER A 778 9.23 2.68 31.60
CA SER A 778 9.94 1.99 32.68
C SER A 778 11.33 2.59 32.96
N ILE A 779 12.00 3.11 31.94
CA ILE A 779 13.36 3.65 32.05
C ILE A 779 13.35 5.09 32.57
N LYS A 780 12.31 5.86 32.27
CA LYS A 780 12.24 7.26 32.71
C LYS A 780 11.85 7.34 34.19
N ASN A 781 12.73 7.93 34.99
CA ASN A 781 12.53 8.09 36.43
C ASN A 781 11.23 8.86 36.75
N LEU A 782 10.34 8.21 37.50
CA LEU A 782 9.17 8.83 38.15
C LEU A 782 9.62 9.60 39.41
N GLU A 783 10.58 10.52 39.30
CA GLU A 783 11.25 11.16 40.45
C GLU A 783 10.50 12.36 41.04
N THR A 784 9.33 12.73 40.51
CA THR A 784 8.66 14.01 40.87
C THR A 784 7.32 13.86 41.58
N ALA A 785 7.07 12.73 42.24
CA ALA A 785 5.96 12.59 43.21
C ALA A 785 6.41 12.91 44.64
N ALA A 786 6.98 14.10 44.85
CA ALA A 786 7.27 14.62 46.18
C ALA A 786 6.12 15.50 46.67
N SER A 787 4.96 14.92 47.03
CA SER A 787 3.94 15.50 47.94
C SER A 787 2.78 14.51 48.22
N PRO A 788 2.00 14.68 49.31
CA PRO A 788 1.74 13.70 50.36
C PRO A 788 0.66 12.63 50.00
N GLN A 789 0.46 11.72 50.95
CA GLN A 789 -0.23 10.41 50.95
C GLN A 789 -1.68 10.29 50.36
N ASN A 790 -2.20 11.24 49.58
CA ASN A 790 -3.53 11.18 48.95
C ASN A 790 -3.52 11.69 47.49
N VAL A 791 -2.63 11.16 46.64
CA VAL A 791 -2.64 11.49 45.21
C VAL A 791 -3.70 10.65 44.50
N ASP A 792 -4.61 11.30 43.78
CA ASP A 792 -5.60 10.63 42.93
C ASP A 792 -4.91 9.74 41.89
N SER A 793 -5.36 8.49 41.78
CA SER A 793 -4.95 7.52 40.76
C SER A 793 -4.94 8.10 39.34
N GLY A 794 -5.91 8.98 39.04
CA GLY A 794 -6.00 9.67 37.77
C GLY A 794 -4.81 10.60 37.49
N HIS A 795 -4.28 11.26 38.52
CA HIS A 795 -3.12 12.16 38.40
C HIS A 795 -1.82 11.42 38.09
N VAL A 796 -1.60 10.29 38.78
CA VAL A 796 -0.44 9.42 38.53
C VAL A 796 -0.48 8.89 37.11
N LEU A 797 -1.63 8.36 36.67
CA LEU A 797 -1.78 7.80 35.34
C LEU A 797 -1.64 8.88 34.25
N LYS A 798 -2.20 10.08 34.47
CA LYS A 798 -2.04 11.25 33.58
C LYS A 798 -0.56 11.58 33.38
N ARG A 799 0.27 11.51 34.42
CA ARG A 799 1.70 11.81 34.33
C ARG A 799 2.50 10.72 33.61
N ILE A 800 2.15 9.46 33.84
CA ILE A 800 2.84 8.31 33.22
C ILE A 800 2.49 8.20 31.73
N LEU A 801 1.21 8.31 31.38
CA LEU A 801 0.72 8.12 30.00
C LEU A 801 0.68 9.40 29.16
N GLY A 802 0.61 10.57 29.79
CA GLY A 802 0.34 11.84 29.13
C GLY A 802 1.20 12.09 27.89
N LEU A 803 2.50 12.30 28.08
CA LEU A 803 3.40 12.59 26.95
C LEU A 803 3.66 11.39 26.03
N PRO A 804 3.93 10.16 26.53
CA PRO A 804 4.16 8.99 25.66
C PRO A 804 3.00 8.66 24.72
N CYS A 805 1.75 8.94 25.11
CA CYS A 805 0.57 8.69 24.29
C CYS A 805 0.13 9.91 23.47
N LEU A 806 0.12 11.11 24.05
CA LEU A 806 -0.42 12.30 23.37
C LEU A 806 0.52 12.85 22.29
N VAL A 807 1.84 12.73 22.45
CA VAL A 807 2.80 13.27 21.46
C VAL A 807 2.66 12.57 20.11
N PRO A 808 2.69 11.22 20.00
CA PRO A 808 2.44 10.53 18.74
C PRO A 808 1.06 10.86 18.14
N LEU A 809 0.01 10.92 18.96
CA LEU A 809 -1.35 11.29 18.51
C LEU A 809 -1.40 12.69 17.92
N THR A 810 -0.74 13.66 18.57
CA THR A 810 -0.73 15.06 18.12
C THR A 810 0.05 15.22 16.83
N ILE A 811 1.25 14.62 16.73
CA ILE A 811 2.07 14.65 15.51
C ILE A 811 1.28 14.04 14.35
N ASN A 812 0.71 12.84 14.54
CA ASN A 812 -0.08 12.18 13.51
C ASN A 812 -1.34 13.01 13.12
N SER A 813 -2.02 13.62 14.09
CA SER A 813 -3.18 14.47 13.83
C SER A 813 -2.82 15.70 13.00
N ILE A 814 -1.68 16.35 13.27
CA ILE A 814 -1.20 17.50 12.49
C ILE A 814 -0.93 17.06 11.04
N LEU A 815 -0.19 15.96 10.86
CA LEU A 815 0.16 15.45 9.53
C LEU A 815 -1.09 15.04 8.74
N LEU A 816 -2.05 14.34 9.37
CA LEU A 816 -3.29 13.93 8.71
C LEU A 816 -4.14 15.12 8.26
N ILE A 817 -4.32 16.15 9.10
CA ILE A 817 -5.09 17.35 8.75
C ILE A 817 -4.40 18.10 7.60
N ALA A 818 -3.10 18.36 7.76
CA ALA A 818 -2.32 19.06 6.75
C ALA A 818 -2.41 18.33 5.40
N TYR A 819 -2.22 17.01 5.41
CA TYR A 819 -2.27 16.23 4.18
C TYR A 819 -3.68 16.14 3.58
N THR A 820 -4.73 16.09 4.41
CA THR A 820 -6.12 16.16 3.94
C THR A 820 -6.39 17.48 3.22
N ILE A 821 -5.92 18.61 3.78
CA ILE A 821 -6.05 19.93 3.15
C ILE A 821 -5.29 19.96 1.82
N VAL A 822 -4.03 19.48 1.80
CA VAL A 822 -3.23 19.41 0.57
C VAL A 822 -3.92 18.56 -0.49
N LEU A 823 -4.45 17.39 -0.14
CA LEU A 823 -5.16 16.52 -1.09
C LEU A 823 -6.40 17.21 -1.67
N ILE A 824 -7.16 17.93 -0.86
CA ILE A 824 -8.33 18.70 -1.34
C ILE A 824 -7.89 19.80 -2.31
N LEU A 825 -6.77 20.49 -2.04
CA LEU A 825 -6.20 21.51 -2.92
C LEU A 825 -5.66 20.90 -4.22
N MET A 826 -5.02 19.73 -4.13
CA MET A 826 -4.39 19.01 -5.24
C MET A 826 -5.34 18.06 -5.96
N ARG A 827 -6.65 18.10 -5.69
CA ARG A 827 -7.62 17.15 -6.25
C ARG A 827 -7.66 17.12 -7.79
N ASN A 828 -7.36 18.26 -8.42
CA ASN A 828 -7.31 18.42 -9.88
C ASN A 828 -5.88 18.34 -10.44
N HIS A 829 -4.90 18.04 -9.59
CA HIS A 829 -3.51 17.95 -9.99
C HIS A 829 -3.28 16.64 -10.76
N LEU A 830 -2.44 16.69 -11.81
CA LEU A 830 -2.11 15.53 -12.66
C LEU A 830 -1.67 14.30 -11.86
N PHE A 831 -0.91 14.53 -10.77
CA PHE A 831 -0.38 13.47 -9.90
C PHE A 831 -1.31 13.06 -8.74
N VAL A 832 -2.58 13.47 -8.76
CA VAL A 832 -3.52 13.16 -7.66
C VAL A 832 -3.70 11.66 -7.45
N TRP A 833 -3.75 10.88 -8.53
CA TRP A 833 -3.97 9.43 -8.47
C TRP A 833 -2.68 8.64 -8.32
N SER A 834 -1.56 9.19 -8.78
CA SER A 834 -0.24 8.54 -8.78
C SER A 834 0.53 8.71 -7.47
N VAL A 835 0.42 9.91 -6.85
CA VAL A 835 1.22 10.28 -5.69
C VAL A 835 0.34 10.63 -4.49
N PHE A 836 -0.63 11.54 -4.68
CA PHE A 836 -1.32 12.10 -3.52
C PHE A 836 -2.35 11.16 -2.87
N SER A 837 -3.14 10.44 -3.69
CA SER A 837 -4.14 9.50 -3.19
C SER A 837 -3.53 8.26 -2.52
N PRO A 838 -2.50 7.61 -3.09
CA PRO A 838 -1.78 6.53 -2.40
C PRO A 838 -1.22 6.99 -1.05
N LYS A 839 -0.51 8.12 -1.00
CA LYS A 839 0.00 8.68 0.25
C LYS A 839 -1.11 8.94 1.28
N TYR A 840 -2.30 9.35 0.85
CA TYR A 840 -3.42 9.57 1.76
C TYR A 840 -3.88 8.29 2.44
N LEU A 841 -3.90 7.16 1.72
CA LEU A 841 -4.17 5.85 2.32
C LEU A 841 -3.10 5.50 3.35
N TYR A 842 -1.81 5.72 3.04
CA TYR A 842 -0.73 5.53 4.02
C TYR A 842 -0.90 6.46 5.23
N ALA A 843 -1.35 7.70 5.07
CA ALA A 843 -1.64 8.59 6.20
C ALA A 843 -2.80 8.08 7.08
N CYS A 844 -3.85 7.55 6.46
CA CYS A 844 -4.98 6.94 7.17
C CYS A 844 -4.55 5.65 7.91
N ALA A 845 -3.80 4.76 7.25
CA ALA A 845 -3.32 3.54 7.85
C ALA A 845 -2.27 3.80 8.95
N THR A 846 -1.42 4.83 8.80
CA THR A 846 -0.54 5.31 9.88
C THR A 846 -1.37 5.78 11.08
N THR A 847 -2.49 6.46 10.85
CA THR A 847 -3.39 6.90 11.93
C THR A 847 -3.97 5.72 12.69
N VAL A 848 -4.40 4.66 11.99
CA VAL A 848 -4.85 3.42 12.62
C VAL A 848 -3.72 2.77 13.42
N CYS A 849 -2.51 2.72 12.88
CA CYS A 849 -1.32 2.19 13.55
C CYS A 849 -1.01 2.94 14.86
N VAL A 850 -1.01 4.28 14.82
CA VAL A 850 -0.77 5.12 16.00
C VAL A 850 -1.87 4.91 17.05
N LEU A 851 -3.14 4.86 16.65
CA LEU A 851 -4.25 4.61 17.57
C LEU A 851 -4.14 3.23 18.23
N MET A 852 -3.86 2.18 17.46
CA MET A 852 -3.68 0.81 17.98
C MET A 852 -2.48 0.73 18.94
N GLY A 853 -1.33 1.26 18.56
CA GLY A 853 -0.12 1.26 19.38
C GLY A 853 -0.31 2.03 20.69
N VAL A 854 -0.89 3.23 20.62
CA VAL A 854 -1.20 4.05 21.81
C VAL A 854 -2.23 3.36 22.70
N PHE A 855 -3.25 2.71 22.13
CA PHE A 855 -4.24 1.95 22.89
C PHE A 855 -3.58 0.79 23.65
N VAL A 856 -2.70 0.02 23.02
CA VAL A 856 -1.95 -1.07 23.68
C VAL A 856 -1.09 -0.53 24.83
N VAL A 857 -0.36 0.57 24.61
CA VAL A 857 0.45 1.19 25.67
C VAL A 857 -0.41 1.66 26.84
N ALA A 858 -1.49 2.39 26.56
CA ALA A 858 -2.38 2.93 27.57
C ALA A 858 -3.07 1.83 28.39
N THR A 859 -3.58 0.80 27.73
CA THR A 859 -4.24 -0.33 28.40
C THR A 859 -3.27 -1.13 29.26
N THR A 860 -2.07 -1.44 28.75
CA THR A 860 -1.05 -2.21 29.49
C THR A 860 -0.56 -1.49 30.74
N VAL A 861 -0.26 -0.19 30.64
CA VAL A 861 0.20 0.60 31.79
C VAL A 861 -0.93 0.77 32.82
N THR A 862 -2.16 1.06 32.35
CA THR A 862 -3.32 1.20 33.24
C THR A 862 -3.61 -0.12 33.96
N TYR A 863 -3.59 -1.25 33.24
CA TYR A 863 -3.78 -2.58 33.82
C TYR A 863 -2.71 -2.89 34.87
N ALA A 864 -1.43 -2.71 34.55
CA ALA A 864 -0.33 -2.98 35.47
C ALA A 864 -0.42 -2.11 36.73
N TYR A 865 -0.76 -0.83 36.58
CA TYR A 865 -0.99 0.08 37.71
C TYR A 865 -2.17 -0.38 38.57
N MET A 866 -3.32 -0.70 37.97
CA MET A 866 -4.52 -1.13 38.69
C MET A 866 -4.31 -2.44 39.46
N VAL A 867 -3.64 -3.43 38.86
CA VAL A 867 -3.31 -4.69 39.55
C VAL A 867 -2.41 -4.44 40.75
N LEU A 868 -1.37 -3.62 40.60
CA LEU A 868 -0.46 -3.31 41.72
C LEU A 868 -1.14 -2.46 42.80
N ALA A 869 -2.00 -1.52 42.41
CA ALA A 869 -2.80 -0.74 43.36
C ALA A 869 -3.75 -1.64 44.17
N LEU A 870 -4.41 -2.61 43.52
CA LEU A 870 -5.23 -3.63 44.19
C LEU A 870 -4.39 -4.47 45.15
N ARG A 871 -3.23 -4.96 44.70
CA ARG A 871 -2.32 -5.79 45.50
C ARG A 871 -1.70 -5.07 46.69
N LYS A 872 -1.60 -3.74 46.67
CA LYS A 872 -1.16 -2.94 47.83
C LYS A 872 -2.28 -2.69 48.85
N LYS A 873 -3.54 -2.87 48.45
CA LYS A 873 -4.71 -2.67 49.31
C LYS A 873 -5.05 -3.92 50.12
N TYR A 874 -4.76 -5.11 49.57
CA TYR A 874 -4.83 -6.40 50.25
C TYR A 874 -3.48 -6.74 50.88
#